data_AF-A0AAD8Z294-F1
#
_entry.id   AF-A0AAD8Z294-F1
#
_cell.length_a   1.000
_cell.length_b   1.000
_cell.length_c   1.000
_cell.angle_alpha   90.00
_cell.angle_beta   90.00
_cell.angle_gamma   90.00
#
_symmetry.space_group_name_H-M   'P 1'
#
loop_
_entity.id
_entity.type
_entity.pdbx_description
1 polymer ?
#
loop_
_entity_poly.entity_id
_entity_poly.type
_entity_poly.pdbx_seq_one_letter_code
_entity_poly.pdbx_strand_id
1 'polypeptide(L)'
;MEESNKFIRLCTFESFKEIWSHYGFGTDQRDLIQREFTRIKDVTYLDHAGTTLFPESLIKRFYEDITRNLYGNPHSHNPSSQMTHDTVESVRYRILEHLNTSPEEYSVIFTAGCTAALKLVADSFPWVSASAEGSGSLFCYLTDNHTSVVGIHGVTGPQGVGTVPVLPQEVEARAQNNPLSGSDGDECLVPHLFCYPAQSNFSGRKYPLSYVRGIQSQCLYPACEHRGRWFVLLDAACFVGCSPLDLKQHPADFVPISFYKMFGFPTGLGALLVRNEVAGLLRKSYFGGGTVSAYLVDEDYFVPKPHIASRFEDGTISFLDIISLHHGFDALLKFTGGMVNIQLHTFGLARYTYMILSCLRHSNGRPVAQIYCDNEFENAAEQGAVINFNLLDGYGRVVGYSQVDKMASLFNIHLRTGCFCNTGACQAYLNISNQQVKSNLEAGHVCGDNIDLIEGRPTGSIRISFGYISSFEDCQRFLKFIANNFVAKPLRLAQERLARLQSASAAEGCSSSEELTTAPTPRPARYSLDISPAPSPETLTQEAFLKAEKSSGKTCTLTNIFIYPIKSCAAFEVTEWPLGPQGLLYDHMWMVVNENGVCLSQKREPKLCLIHPHICLASNTLRLQASGMDPISLPLETSEESPGPRTCRSKICGDRVQTVDCGERVSLWLSEFLEKPCSLIRQSPDFTRHMKIGQEDGVSPVALSLVNEAQFLLINRASVALLMDYIINR
;
A
#
# COMPACT_ATOMS: atom_id res chain seq x y z
N MET A 1 17.60 31.39 12.01
CA MET A 1 16.46 32.01 11.26
C MET A 1 16.64 31.89 9.75
N GLU A 2 17.76 32.35 9.17
CA GLU A 2 17.96 32.37 7.70
C GLU A 2 17.71 31.04 6.98
N GLU A 3 18.32 29.93 7.44
CA GLU A 3 18.10 28.59 6.83
C GLU A 3 16.65 28.10 6.94
N SER A 4 15.95 28.42 8.03
CA SER A 4 14.53 28.12 8.18
C SER A 4 13.67 28.91 7.19
N ASN A 5 14.04 30.16 6.91
CA ASN A 5 13.40 30.97 5.87
C ASN A 5 13.67 30.43 4.46
N LYS A 6 14.88 29.87 4.20
CA LYS A 6 15.17 29.17 2.93
C LYS A 6 14.29 27.93 2.73
N PHE A 7 14.11 27.11 3.77
CA PHE A 7 13.18 25.97 3.70
C PHE A 7 11.73 26.40 3.42
N ILE A 8 11.26 27.47 4.07
CA ILE A 8 9.91 28.02 3.81
C ILE A 8 9.77 28.50 2.36
N ARG A 9 10.79 29.15 1.80
CA ARG A 9 10.81 29.57 0.37
C ARG A 9 10.77 28.37 -0.58
N LEU A 10 11.56 27.32 -0.32
CA LEU A 10 11.52 26.08 -1.13
C LEU A 10 10.14 25.43 -1.12
N CYS A 11 9.38 25.56 -0.02
CA CYS A 11 8.01 25.07 0.12
C CYS A 11 6.96 25.96 -0.57
N THR A 12 7.30 26.71 -1.62
CA THR A 12 6.35 27.50 -2.43
C THR A 12 6.08 26.81 -3.77
N PHE A 13 4.92 27.10 -4.38
CA PHE A 13 4.56 26.52 -5.68
C PHE A 13 5.45 27.08 -6.80
N GLU A 14 5.87 28.33 -6.66
CA GLU A 14 6.84 29.02 -7.50
C GLU A 14 8.18 28.26 -7.53
N SER A 15 8.77 27.96 -6.38
CA SER A 15 10.01 27.17 -6.33
C SER A 15 9.84 25.74 -6.84
N PHE A 16 8.67 25.12 -6.66
CA PHE A 16 8.37 23.84 -7.32
C PHE A 16 8.36 23.98 -8.86
N LYS A 17 7.73 25.01 -9.40
CA LYS A 17 7.67 25.30 -10.85
C LYS A 17 9.02 25.66 -11.47
N GLU A 18 9.94 26.22 -10.68
CA GLU A 18 11.35 26.44 -11.07
C GLU A 18 12.14 25.12 -11.19
N ILE A 19 11.81 24.12 -10.37
CA ILE A 19 12.47 22.80 -10.37
C ILE A 19 11.85 21.87 -11.43
N TRP A 20 10.54 21.96 -11.66
CA TRP A 20 9.84 21.11 -12.60
C TRP A 20 8.65 21.83 -13.24
N SER A 21 8.71 22.02 -14.55
CA SER A 21 7.74 22.84 -15.28
C SER A 21 6.41 22.11 -15.55
N HIS A 22 6.38 20.78 -15.61
CA HIS A 22 5.18 20.00 -15.96
C HIS A 22 4.38 19.61 -14.70
N TYR A 23 3.19 20.19 -14.52
CA TYR A 23 2.33 19.92 -13.36
C TYR A 23 0.85 20.01 -13.71
N GLY A 24 0.06 19.05 -13.25
CA GLY A 24 -1.33 18.88 -13.63
C GLY A 24 -1.49 18.55 -15.12
N PHE A 25 -2.70 18.73 -15.64
CA PHE A 25 -3.11 18.22 -16.95
C PHE A 25 -3.78 19.30 -17.82
N GLY A 26 -3.28 20.53 -17.75
CA GLY A 26 -3.86 21.70 -18.43
C GLY A 26 -5.17 22.23 -17.81
N THR A 27 -5.74 21.51 -16.85
CA THR A 27 -6.84 21.94 -15.97
C THR A 27 -6.31 22.23 -14.55
N ASP A 28 -7.08 22.95 -13.73
CA ASP A 28 -6.70 23.16 -12.33
C ASP A 28 -6.80 21.83 -11.56
N GLN A 29 -5.65 21.29 -11.18
CA GLN A 29 -5.53 20.06 -10.39
C GLN A 29 -6.32 20.14 -9.08
N ARG A 30 -6.46 21.32 -8.46
CA ARG A 30 -7.25 21.49 -7.24
C ARG A 30 -8.75 21.41 -7.51
N ASP A 31 -9.24 21.97 -8.60
CA ASP A 31 -10.65 21.82 -9.03
C ASP A 31 -10.98 20.36 -9.33
N LEU A 32 -10.08 19.65 -10.03
CA LEU A 32 -10.23 18.22 -10.30
C LEU A 32 -10.37 17.41 -8.99
N ILE A 33 -9.47 17.62 -8.03
CA ILE A 33 -9.50 16.95 -6.72
C ILE A 33 -10.78 17.31 -5.96
N GLN A 34 -11.15 18.59 -5.90
CA GLN A 34 -12.33 19.06 -5.17
C GLN A 34 -13.65 18.52 -5.75
N ARG A 35 -13.75 18.34 -7.08
CA ARG A 35 -14.96 17.81 -7.73
C ARG A 35 -15.05 16.29 -7.71
N GLU A 36 -13.94 15.59 -7.98
CA GLU A 36 -13.96 14.15 -8.25
C GLU A 36 -13.53 13.30 -7.04
N PHE A 37 -12.92 13.93 -6.02
CA PHE A 37 -12.34 13.25 -4.87
C PHE A 37 -12.69 13.96 -3.55
N THR A 38 -13.96 14.37 -3.37
CA THR A 38 -14.42 15.10 -2.17
C THR A 38 -14.03 14.40 -0.86
N ARG A 39 -13.99 13.06 -0.87
CA ARG A 39 -13.61 12.17 0.23
C ARG A 39 -12.14 12.25 0.70
N ILE A 40 -11.25 12.94 -0.03
CA ILE A 40 -9.88 13.23 0.43
C ILE A 40 -9.68 14.68 0.87
N LYS A 41 -10.77 15.41 1.13
CA LYS A 41 -10.68 16.72 1.78
C LYS A 41 -9.89 16.60 3.10
N ASP A 42 -8.88 17.46 3.23
CA ASP A 42 -7.94 17.51 4.36
C ASP A 42 -7.16 16.20 4.65
N VAL A 43 -7.10 15.30 3.67
CA VAL A 43 -6.27 14.08 3.64
C VAL A 43 -5.07 14.33 2.71
N THR A 44 -3.87 13.89 3.10
CA THR A 44 -2.73 13.74 2.18
C THR A 44 -2.48 12.26 1.95
N TYR A 45 -2.83 11.78 0.76
CA TYR A 45 -2.76 10.36 0.40
C TYR A 45 -1.53 10.06 -0.45
N LEU A 46 -0.62 9.24 0.09
CA LEU A 46 0.70 8.94 -0.48
C LEU A 46 0.99 7.43 -0.56
N ASP A 47 -0.03 6.56 -0.61
CA ASP A 47 0.11 5.11 -0.84
C ASP A 47 -0.43 4.67 -2.22
N HIS A 48 -0.25 5.51 -3.25
CA HIS A 48 -0.67 5.22 -4.63
C HIS A 48 -0.05 3.94 -5.23
N ALA A 49 1.18 3.58 -4.83
CA ALA A 49 1.82 2.32 -5.23
C ALA A 49 1.24 1.09 -4.50
N GLY A 50 0.51 1.30 -3.39
CA GLY A 50 -0.37 0.32 -2.77
C GLY A 50 -1.67 0.20 -3.58
N THR A 51 -2.46 1.27 -3.59
CA THR A 51 -3.66 1.44 -4.43
C THR A 51 -3.83 2.92 -4.78
N THR A 52 -4.28 3.25 -5.98
CA THR A 52 -4.74 4.61 -6.28
C THR A 52 -6.23 4.77 -5.88
N LEU A 53 -6.79 5.96 -6.07
CA LEU A 53 -8.18 6.28 -5.74
C LEU A 53 -9.00 6.51 -7.02
N PHE A 54 -10.27 6.10 -7.00
CA PHE A 54 -11.22 6.29 -8.11
C PHE A 54 -11.92 7.66 -8.09
N PRO A 55 -12.18 8.30 -9.24
CA PRO A 55 -12.97 9.50 -9.29
C PRO A 55 -14.46 9.18 -9.05
N GLU A 56 -15.19 10.09 -8.42
CA GLU A 56 -16.63 9.94 -8.18
C GLU A 56 -17.43 9.76 -9.48
N SER A 57 -17.04 10.44 -10.57
CA SER A 57 -17.69 10.28 -11.87
C SER A 57 -17.58 8.87 -12.46
N LEU A 58 -16.54 8.10 -12.13
CA LEU A 58 -16.42 6.69 -12.54
C LEU A 58 -17.59 5.89 -11.95
N ILE A 59 -17.76 5.95 -10.62
CA ILE A 59 -18.81 5.22 -9.92
C ILE A 59 -20.21 5.69 -10.34
N LYS A 60 -20.42 7.01 -10.49
CA LYS A 60 -21.71 7.57 -10.93
C LYS A 60 -22.09 7.08 -12.33
N ARG A 61 -21.15 7.10 -13.28
CA ARG A 61 -21.38 6.62 -14.65
C ARG A 61 -21.57 5.10 -14.72
N PHE A 62 -20.76 4.33 -13.99
CA PHE A 62 -20.91 2.89 -13.89
C PHE A 62 -22.27 2.49 -13.28
N TYR A 63 -22.72 3.19 -12.23
CA TYR A 63 -24.05 3.00 -11.64
C TYR A 63 -25.16 3.31 -12.65
N GLU A 64 -25.07 4.44 -13.36
CA GLU A 64 -26.03 4.79 -14.41
C GLU A 64 -26.09 3.74 -15.54
N ASP A 65 -24.94 3.19 -15.92
CA ASP A 65 -24.78 2.17 -16.95
C ASP A 65 -25.49 0.86 -16.56
N ILE A 66 -25.11 0.25 -15.43
CA ILE A 66 -25.70 -1.01 -14.95
C ILE A 66 -27.17 -0.89 -14.51
N THR A 67 -27.67 0.33 -14.29
CA THR A 67 -29.09 0.58 -13.98
C THR A 67 -29.93 0.75 -15.24
N ARG A 68 -29.35 1.24 -16.34
CA ARG A 68 -30.04 1.41 -17.64
C ARG A 68 -29.97 0.16 -18.51
N ASN A 69 -28.89 -0.62 -18.39
CA ASN A 69 -28.58 -1.75 -19.25
C ASN A 69 -28.78 -3.08 -18.53
N LEU A 70 -29.44 -4.04 -19.19
CA LEU A 70 -29.62 -5.38 -18.66
C LEU A 70 -28.40 -6.24 -18.99
N TYR A 71 -27.45 -6.34 -18.06
CA TYR A 71 -26.31 -7.25 -18.16
C TYR A 71 -26.66 -8.64 -17.62
N GLY A 72 -26.41 -9.68 -18.42
CA GLY A 72 -26.66 -11.08 -18.10
C GLY A 72 -25.37 -11.90 -18.20
N ASN A 73 -25.37 -13.14 -17.71
CA ASN A 73 -24.19 -14.01 -17.79
C ASN A 73 -23.75 -14.18 -19.27
N PRO A 74 -22.51 -13.84 -19.67
CA PRO A 74 -22.10 -13.78 -21.08
C PRO A 74 -22.11 -15.13 -21.80
N HIS A 75 -22.25 -16.27 -21.10
CA HIS A 75 -22.21 -17.61 -21.69
C HIS A 75 -23.55 -18.10 -22.29
N SER A 76 -24.56 -17.24 -22.44
CA SER A 76 -25.86 -17.59 -23.03
C SER A 76 -26.17 -16.83 -24.33
N HIS A 77 -27.07 -17.36 -25.16
CA HIS A 77 -27.41 -16.77 -26.47
C HIS A 77 -28.48 -15.67 -26.42
N ASN A 78 -28.98 -15.28 -25.24
CA ASN A 78 -30.03 -14.26 -25.12
C ASN A 78 -29.44 -12.83 -25.30
N PRO A 79 -30.26 -11.80 -25.58
CA PRO A 79 -29.77 -10.45 -25.87
C PRO A 79 -28.93 -9.81 -24.75
N SER A 80 -29.30 -10.01 -23.47
CA SER A 80 -28.53 -9.46 -22.33
C SER A 80 -27.14 -10.08 -22.21
N SER A 81 -27.02 -11.37 -22.54
CA SER A 81 -25.76 -12.10 -22.55
C SER A 81 -24.87 -11.69 -23.72
N GLN A 82 -25.44 -11.51 -24.92
CA GLN A 82 -24.71 -10.97 -26.09
C GLN A 82 -24.17 -9.57 -25.79
N MET A 83 -25.01 -8.65 -25.30
CA MET A 83 -24.59 -7.32 -24.89
C MET A 83 -23.46 -7.35 -23.85
N THR A 84 -23.51 -8.27 -22.90
CA THR A 84 -22.46 -8.44 -21.88
C THR A 84 -21.16 -8.94 -22.50
N HIS A 85 -21.23 -9.91 -23.41
CA HIS A 85 -20.07 -10.41 -24.15
C HIS A 85 -19.42 -9.30 -24.99
N ASP A 86 -20.20 -8.60 -25.81
CA ASP A 86 -19.71 -7.52 -26.68
C ASP A 86 -19.06 -6.38 -25.86
N THR A 87 -19.64 -6.05 -24.71
CA THR A 87 -19.06 -5.03 -23.81
C THR A 87 -17.75 -5.52 -23.21
N VAL A 88 -17.66 -6.78 -22.76
CA VAL A 88 -16.42 -7.38 -22.24
C VAL A 88 -15.31 -7.42 -23.30
N GLU A 89 -15.61 -7.81 -24.53
CA GLU A 89 -14.61 -7.82 -25.62
C GLU A 89 -14.19 -6.40 -26.02
N SER A 90 -15.11 -5.42 -25.98
CA SER A 90 -14.77 -4.00 -26.13
C SER A 90 -13.81 -3.51 -25.02
N VAL A 91 -13.96 -3.98 -23.78
CA VAL A 91 -12.99 -3.70 -22.71
C VAL A 91 -11.62 -4.33 -23.01
N ARG A 92 -11.57 -5.57 -23.53
CA ARG A 92 -10.29 -6.18 -23.94
C ARG A 92 -9.57 -5.37 -25.00
N TYR A 93 -10.30 -4.94 -26.05
CA TYR A 93 -9.75 -4.07 -27.09
C TYR A 93 -9.16 -2.79 -26.47
N ARG A 94 -9.89 -2.15 -25.55
CA ARG A 94 -9.46 -0.93 -24.88
C ARG A 94 -8.22 -1.11 -23.99
N ILE A 95 -8.05 -2.28 -23.39
CA ILE A 95 -6.83 -2.63 -22.63
C ILE A 95 -5.62 -2.77 -23.59
N LEU A 96 -5.82 -3.37 -24.76
CA LEU A 96 -4.77 -3.55 -25.77
C LEU A 96 -4.36 -2.20 -26.38
N GLU A 97 -5.34 -1.36 -26.75
CA GLU A 97 -5.13 0.01 -27.23
C GLU A 97 -4.33 0.85 -26.22
N HIS A 98 -4.69 0.79 -24.93
CA HIS A 98 -3.99 1.52 -23.87
C HIS A 98 -2.52 1.10 -23.68
N LEU A 99 -2.16 -0.12 -24.08
CA LEU A 99 -0.81 -0.68 -24.00
C LEU A 99 -0.08 -0.70 -25.37
N ASN A 100 -0.60 0.08 -26.31
CA ASN A 100 -0.14 0.24 -27.70
C ASN A 100 0.07 -1.09 -28.45
N THR A 101 -0.92 -1.98 -28.40
CA THR A 101 -0.91 -3.26 -29.13
C THR A 101 -2.32 -3.64 -29.61
N SER A 102 -2.49 -4.79 -30.24
CA SER A 102 -3.73 -5.19 -30.91
C SER A 102 -4.16 -6.65 -30.60
N PRO A 103 -5.42 -7.03 -30.88
CA PRO A 103 -5.91 -8.40 -30.67
C PRO A 103 -5.17 -9.47 -31.49
N GLU A 104 -4.51 -9.08 -32.58
CA GLU A 104 -3.67 -9.97 -33.40
C GLU A 104 -2.33 -10.26 -32.73
N GLU A 105 -1.77 -9.30 -31.98
CA GLU A 105 -0.48 -9.43 -31.28
C GLU A 105 -0.64 -10.05 -29.89
N TYR A 106 -1.67 -9.68 -29.13
CA TYR A 106 -1.91 -10.12 -27.75
C TYR A 106 -3.37 -10.45 -27.45
N SER A 107 -3.54 -11.35 -26.49
CA SER A 107 -4.82 -11.63 -25.86
C SER A 107 -4.82 -11.22 -24.39
N VAL A 108 -5.96 -10.72 -23.92
CA VAL A 108 -6.21 -10.35 -22.53
C VAL A 108 -6.96 -11.47 -21.82
N ILE A 109 -6.43 -11.97 -20.70
CA ILE A 109 -7.08 -12.94 -19.82
C ILE A 109 -7.41 -12.22 -18.50
N PHE A 110 -8.68 -12.11 -18.12
CA PHE A 110 -9.08 -11.52 -16.85
C PHE A 110 -8.76 -12.45 -15.67
N THR A 111 -8.30 -11.86 -14.58
CA THR A 111 -7.88 -12.57 -13.36
C THR A 111 -8.25 -11.76 -12.12
N ALA A 112 -8.10 -12.33 -10.92
CA ALA A 112 -8.36 -11.61 -9.67
C ALA A 112 -7.33 -10.50 -9.33
N GLY A 113 -6.34 -10.26 -10.20
CA GLY A 113 -5.23 -9.33 -9.99
C GLY A 113 -3.89 -9.88 -10.50
N CYS A 114 -2.83 -9.07 -10.47
CA CYS A 114 -1.49 -9.45 -10.96
C CYS A 114 -0.97 -10.73 -10.28
N THR A 115 -1.26 -10.94 -8.99
CA THR A 115 -0.87 -12.18 -8.28
C THR A 115 -1.57 -13.43 -8.82
N ALA A 116 -2.83 -13.32 -9.25
CA ALA A 116 -3.54 -14.42 -9.89
C ALA A 116 -3.02 -14.67 -11.32
N ALA A 117 -2.72 -13.61 -12.07
CA ALA A 117 -2.06 -13.69 -13.38
C ALA A 117 -0.66 -14.34 -13.31
N LEU A 118 0.16 -13.97 -12.31
CA LEU A 118 1.47 -14.59 -12.04
C LEU A 118 1.34 -16.09 -11.72
N LYS A 119 0.40 -16.46 -10.85
CA LYS A 119 0.12 -17.87 -10.54
C LYS A 119 -0.39 -18.64 -11.77
N LEU A 120 -1.22 -18.03 -12.60
CA LEU A 120 -1.72 -18.65 -13.83
C LEU A 120 -0.56 -19.02 -14.77
N VAL A 121 0.42 -18.13 -14.96
CA VAL A 121 1.64 -18.46 -15.71
C VAL A 121 2.42 -19.58 -15.00
N ALA A 122 2.62 -19.49 -13.69
CA ALA A 122 3.33 -20.52 -12.93
C ALA A 122 2.73 -21.92 -13.08
N ASP A 123 1.40 -22.03 -13.02
CA ASP A 123 0.68 -23.30 -13.10
C ASP A 123 0.56 -23.84 -14.54
N SER A 124 0.73 -22.99 -15.55
CA SER A 124 0.45 -23.32 -16.96
C SER A 124 1.68 -23.31 -17.87
N PHE A 125 2.80 -22.76 -17.43
CA PHE A 125 4.05 -22.78 -18.20
C PHE A 125 4.58 -24.23 -18.28
N PRO A 126 5.07 -24.71 -19.44
CA PRO A 126 5.44 -26.10 -19.64
C PRO A 126 6.84 -26.39 -19.07
N TRP A 127 6.96 -26.38 -17.74
CA TRP A 127 8.19 -26.67 -17.03
C TRP A 127 8.71 -28.08 -17.35
N VAL A 128 10.02 -28.17 -17.57
CA VAL A 128 10.74 -29.43 -17.76
C VAL A 128 11.60 -29.70 -16.53
N SER A 129 11.38 -30.82 -15.85
CA SER A 129 12.24 -31.27 -14.75
C SER A 129 13.64 -31.62 -15.27
N ALA A 130 14.69 -31.35 -14.48
CA ALA A 130 16.03 -31.83 -14.82
C ALA A 130 16.09 -33.36 -14.79
N SER A 131 16.83 -33.96 -15.72
CA SER A 131 17.00 -35.42 -15.84
C SER A 131 18.48 -35.79 -15.96
N ALA A 132 18.79 -37.09 -15.92
CA ALA A 132 20.14 -37.58 -16.15
C ALA A 132 20.67 -37.31 -17.58
N GLU A 133 19.78 -37.01 -18.52
CA GLU A 133 20.09 -36.87 -19.95
C GLU A 133 20.04 -35.41 -20.44
N GLY A 134 19.59 -34.46 -19.61
CA GLY A 134 19.50 -33.05 -20.02
C GLY A 134 19.11 -32.07 -18.90
N SER A 135 19.51 -30.80 -19.09
CA SER A 135 19.15 -29.69 -18.22
C SER A 135 17.65 -29.38 -18.30
N GLY A 136 16.99 -29.27 -17.15
CA GLY A 136 15.60 -28.85 -17.07
C GLY A 136 15.39 -27.36 -17.32
N SER A 137 14.14 -26.95 -17.26
CA SER A 137 13.72 -25.54 -17.24
C SER A 137 14.39 -24.76 -16.10
N LEU A 138 14.45 -23.45 -16.31
CA LEU A 138 14.96 -22.49 -15.34
C LEU A 138 13.87 -21.44 -15.10
N PHE A 139 13.60 -21.18 -13.82
CA PHE A 139 12.83 -20.03 -13.36
C PHE A 139 13.80 -18.98 -12.82
N CYS A 140 13.99 -17.90 -13.56
CA CYS A 140 14.90 -16.83 -13.21
C CYS A 140 14.11 -15.56 -12.87
N TYR A 141 14.53 -14.80 -11.87
CA TYR A 141 13.83 -13.55 -11.52
C TYR A 141 14.76 -12.52 -10.91
N LEU A 142 14.54 -11.23 -11.23
CA LEU A 142 15.23 -10.15 -10.50
C LEU A 142 14.86 -10.18 -9.01
N THR A 143 15.84 -10.01 -8.15
CA THR A 143 15.66 -9.98 -6.68
C THR A 143 14.82 -8.79 -6.19
N ASP A 144 14.68 -7.72 -6.98
CA ASP A 144 13.78 -6.57 -6.74
C ASP A 144 12.33 -6.82 -7.23
N ASN A 145 11.93 -8.07 -7.43
CA ASN A 145 10.54 -8.40 -7.77
C ASN A 145 9.60 -8.39 -6.55
N HIS A 146 8.31 -8.19 -6.84
CA HIS A 146 7.25 -8.42 -5.87
C HIS A 146 7.21 -9.90 -5.42
N THR A 147 6.86 -10.16 -4.16
CA THR A 147 6.81 -11.50 -3.55
C THR A 147 5.97 -12.51 -4.35
N SER A 148 4.93 -12.05 -5.06
CA SER A 148 4.11 -12.92 -5.93
C SER A 148 4.88 -13.54 -7.11
N VAL A 149 5.92 -12.87 -7.61
CA VAL A 149 6.83 -13.43 -8.63
C VAL A 149 7.74 -14.48 -7.96
N VAL A 150 8.30 -14.17 -6.80
CA VAL A 150 9.11 -15.12 -6.02
C VAL A 150 8.29 -16.37 -5.67
N GLY A 151 6.98 -16.21 -5.44
CA GLY A 151 6.03 -17.29 -5.18
C GLY A 151 5.91 -18.34 -6.29
N ILE A 152 6.34 -18.04 -7.52
CA ILE A 152 6.44 -19.02 -8.62
C ILE A 152 7.37 -20.18 -8.23
N HIS A 153 8.42 -19.92 -7.44
CA HIS A 153 9.29 -20.96 -6.87
C HIS A 153 8.53 -22.02 -6.06
N GLY A 154 7.41 -21.65 -5.41
CA GLY A 154 6.56 -22.61 -4.69
C GLY A 154 5.82 -23.60 -5.60
N VAL A 155 5.66 -23.26 -6.88
CA VAL A 155 5.08 -24.14 -7.91
C VAL A 155 6.16 -24.95 -8.62
N THR A 156 7.30 -24.34 -8.91
CA THR A 156 8.38 -24.93 -9.73
C THR A 156 9.36 -25.81 -8.92
N GLY A 157 9.60 -25.48 -7.65
CA GLY A 157 10.48 -26.24 -6.75
C GLY A 157 10.10 -27.73 -6.60
N PRO A 158 8.81 -28.07 -6.31
CA PRO A 158 8.36 -29.46 -6.27
C PRO A 158 8.48 -30.22 -7.59
N GLN A 159 8.61 -29.51 -8.73
CA GLN A 159 8.79 -30.08 -10.06
C GLN A 159 10.28 -30.27 -10.42
N GLY A 160 11.22 -29.98 -9.52
CA GLY A 160 12.66 -30.12 -9.77
C GLY A 160 13.22 -29.11 -10.79
N VAL A 161 12.55 -27.97 -10.95
CA VAL A 161 12.96 -26.87 -11.85
C VAL A 161 14.04 -26.03 -11.19
N GLY A 162 15.12 -25.74 -11.91
CA GLY A 162 16.18 -24.87 -11.39
C GLY A 162 15.67 -23.45 -11.18
N THR A 163 16.00 -22.82 -10.05
CA THR A 163 15.56 -21.45 -9.73
C THR A 163 16.76 -20.55 -9.48
N VAL A 164 16.82 -19.42 -10.20
CA VAL A 164 17.97 -18.49 -10.19
C VAL A 164 17.49 -17.09 -9.79
N PRO A 165 17.72 -16.66 -8.53
CA PRO A 165 17.58 -15.26 -8.16
C PRO A 165 18.71 -14.44 -8.79
N VAL A 166 18.36 -13.42 -9.56
CA VAL A 166 19.30 -12.56 -10.28
C VAL A 166 19.39 -11.20 -9.60
N LEU A 167 20.60 -10.69 -9.36
CA LEU A 167 20.79 -9.32 -8.89
C LEU A 167 20.69 -8.34 -10.08
N PRO A 168 20.04 -7.17 -9.93
CA PRO A 168 20.04 -6.11 -10.96
C PRO A 168 21.42 -5.84 -11.57
N GLN A 169 22.44 -5.75 -10.72
CA GLN A 169 23.81 -5.46 -11.11
C GLN A 169 24.43 -6.57 -11.99
N GLU A 170 23.94 -7.81 -11.93
CA GLU A 170 24.44 -8.88 -12.79
C GLU A 170 23.94 -8.73 -14.22
N VAL A 171 22.67 -8.33 -14.42
CA VAL A 171 22.15 -8.02 -15.75
C VAL A 171 22.89 -6.82 -16.33
N GLU A 172 23.08 -5.77 -15.53
CA GLU A 172 23.76 -4.54 -15.93
C GLU A 172 25.24 -4.76 -16.28
N ALA A 173 26.01 -5.41 -15.41
CA ALA A 173 27.45 -5.62 -15.62
C ALA A 173 27.74 -6.60 -16.76
N ARG A 174 26.88 -7.61 -16.97
CA ARG A 174 27.03 -8.57 -18.07
C ARG A 174 26.48 -8.04 -19.40
N ALA A 175 25.55 -7.07 -19.40
CA ALA A 175 25.14 -6.34 -20.60
C ALA A 175 26.26 -5.50 -21.23
N GLN A 176 27.22 -5.02 -20.42
CA GLN A 176 28.33 -4.18 -20.87
C GLN A 176 29.50 -5.00 -21.47
N ASN A 177 29.60 -6.28 -21.12
CA ASN A 177 30.61 -7.19 -21.65
C ASN A 177 30.06 -7.90 -22.88
N ASN A 178 30.48 -7.43 -24.06
CA ASN A 178 30.15 -7.89 -25.43
C ASN A 178 29.36 -9.21 -25.55
N PRO A 179 28.21 -9.23 -26.26
CA PRO A 179 27.41 -10.44 -26.40
C PRO A 179 28.23 -11.54 -27.07
N LEU A 180 28.21 -12.73 -26.46
CA LEU A 180 28.72 -13.95 -27.09
C LEU A 180 27.98 -14.12 -28.41
N SER A 181 28.71 -14.14 -29.52
CA SER A 181 28.15 -14.38 -30.85
C SER A 181 27.38 -15.70 -30.83
N GLY A 182 26.08 -15.63 -31.12
CA GLY A 182 25.16 -16.75 -30.97
C GLY A 182 25.71 -18.02 -31.62
N SER A 183 25.74 -19.11 -30.85
CA SER A 183 26.18 -20.39 -31.39
C SER A 183 25.08 -20.98 -32.26
N ASP A 184 25.26 -20.92 -33.58
CA ASP A 184 24.63 -21.88 -34.49
C ASP A 184 24.97 -23.29 -34.00
N GLY A 185 23.98 -23.99 -33.42
CA GLY A 185 24.26 -25.23 -32.70
C GLY A 185 23.09 -25.75 -31.88
N ASP A 186 22.12 -26.31 -32.61
CA ASP A 186 20.97 -27.11 -32.15
C ASP A 186 19.85 -26.33 -31.42
N GLU A 187 18.60 -26.50 -31.85
CA GLU A 187 17.44 -25.83 -31.23
C GLU A 187 17.12 -26.46 -29.88
N CYS A 188 17.77 -25.98 -28.81
CA CYS A 188 17.42 -26.36 -27.44
C CYS A 188 16.01 -25.82 -27.10
N LEU A 189 14.99 -26.67 -27.28
CA LEU A 189 13.58 -26.33 -27.07
C LEU A 189 13.17 -26.18 -25.59
N VAL A 190 14.09 -26.40 -24.63
CA VAL A 190 13.80 -26.33 -23.19
C VAL A 190 13.36 -24.90 -22.83
N PRO A 191 12.15 -24.72 -22.28
CA PRO A 191 11.62 -23.39 -22.01
C PRO A 191 12.15 -22.86 -20.66
N HIS A 192 12.68 -21.64 -20.68
CA HIS A 192 13.10 -20.89 -19.49
C HIS A 192 12.24 -19.63 -19.34
N LEU A 193 11.94 -19.24 -18.09
CA LEU A 193 11.16 -18.04 -17.80
C LEU A 193 12.00 -17.05 -17.00
N PHE A 194 12.16 -15.83 -17.52
CA PHE A 194 12.74 -14.70 -16.79
C PHE A 194 11.65 -13.71 -16.37
N CYS A 195 11.55 -13.42 -15.07
CA CYS A 195 10.58 -12.47 -14.52
C CYS A 195 11.29 -11.21 -13.98
N TYR A 196 10.86 -10.02 -14.40
CA TYR A 196 11.34 -8.77 -13.82
C TYR A 196 10.27 -7.69 -13.76
N PRO A 197 10.36 -6.72 -12.82
CA PRO A 197 9.37 -5.67 -12.72
C PRO A 197 9.71 -4.55 -13.70
N ALA A 198 8.70 -4.00 -14.37
CA ALA A 198 8.87 -2.77 -15.15
C ALA A 198 9.22 -1.57 -14.25
N GLN A 199 8.70 -1.58 -13.01
CA GLN A 199 9.06 -0.63 -11.94
C GLN A 199 9.09 -1.33 -10.59
N SER A 200 10.17 -1.13 -9.82
CA SER A 200 10.25 -1.54 -8.42
C SER A 200 9.14 -0.87 -7.61
N ASN A 201 8.36 -1.68 -6.92
CA ASN A 201 7.40 -1.22 -5.92
C ASN A 201 8.07 -0.83 -4.58
N PHE A 202 9.38 -1.10 -4.44
CA PHE A 202 10.19 -0.73 -3.29
C PHE A 202 10.86 0.64 -3.53
N SER A 203 11.80 0.76 -4.47
CA SER A 203 12.59 1.99 -4.68
C SER A 203 11.98 2.96 -5.69
N GLY A 204 11.02 2.52 -6.50
CA GLY A 204 10.50 3.28 -7.64
C GLY A 204 11.35 3.20 -8.90
N ARG A 205 12.51 2.54 -8.87
CA ARG A 205 13.39 2.36 -10.04
C ARG A 205 12.63 1.69 -11.17
N LYS A 206 12.78 2.19 -12.39
CA LYS A 206 12.29 1.56 -13.62
C LYS A 206 13.42 0.76 -14.25
N TYR A 207 13.12 -0.48 -14.64
CA TYR A 207 14.08 -1.33 -15.33
C TYR A 207 13.95 -1.14 -16.85
N PRO A 208 15.04 -1.19 -17.61
CA PRO A 208 14.98 -1.03 -19.06
C PRO A 208 14.01 -2.03 -19.71
N LEU A 209 12.99 -1.52 -20.39
CA LEU A 209 12.05 -2.35 -21.15
C LEU A 209 12.73 -3.03 -22.35
N SER A 210 13.93 -2.60 -22.73
CA SER A 210 14.80 -3.28 -23.69
C SER A 210 15.28 -4.66 -23.21
N TYR A 211 15.27 -4.93 -21.89
CA TYR A 211 15.63 -6.25 -21.35
C TYR A 211 14.73 -7.36 -21.88
N VAL A 212 13.46 -7.06 -22.20
CA VAL A 212 12.55 -7.99 -22.90
C VAL A 212 13.23 -8.63 -24.12
N ARG A 213 13.66 -7.79 -25.08
CA ARG A 213 14.27 -8.27 -26.32
C ARG A 213 15.63 -8.90 -26.05
N GLY A 214 16.44 -8.32 -25.17
CA GLY A 214 17.78 -8.83 -24.87
C GLY A 214 17.80 -10.20 -24.19
N ILE A 215 16.77 -10.52 -23.39
CA ILE A 215 16.58 -11.86 -22.82
C ILE A 215 16.03 -12.84 -23.87
N GLN A 216 14.98 -12.45 -24.62
CA GLN A 216 14.42 -13.27 -25.70
C GLN A 216 15.47 -13.63 -26.77
N SER A 217 16.39 -12.70 -27.07
CA SER A 217 17.50 -12.90 -28.03
C SER A 217 18.76 -13.52 -27.42
N GLN A 218 18.74 -13.94 -26.15
CA GLN A 218 19.89 -14.53 -25.44
C GLN A 218 21.14 -13.62 -25.40
N CYS A 219 20.97 -12.30 -25.47
CA CYS A 219 22.04 -11.30 -25.41
C CYS A 219 22.29 -10.74 -24.00
N LEU A 220 21.40 -11.02 -23.04
CA LEU A 220 21.50 -10.55 -21.66
C LEU A 220 21.53 -11.72 -20.66
N TYR A 221 22.19 -11.50 -19.53
CA TYR A 221 22.17 -12.44 -18.40
C TYR A 221 20.77 -12.52 -17.78
N PRO A 222 20.26 -13.71 -17.42
CA PRO A 222 20.90 -15.03 -17.46
C PRO A 222 20.82 -15.77 -18.82
N ALA A 223 20.10 -15.23 -19.80
CA ALA A 223 19.84 -15.92 -21.06
C ALA A 223 21.06 -16.16 -21.95
N CYS A 224 22.09 -15.32 -21.86
CA CYS A 224 23.36 -15.52 -22.57
C CYS A 224 24.24 -16.66 -22.01
N GLU A 225 23.92 -17.20 -20.82
CA GLU A 225 24.74 -18.22 -20.13
C GLU A 225 24.07 -19.59 -19.99
N HIS A 226 22.75 -19.70 -20.20
CA HIS A 226 22.06 -20.99 -20.22
C HIS A 226 21.28 -21.19 -21.53
N ARG A 227 21.63 -22.26 -22.25
CA ARG A 227 21.03 -22.64 -23.53
C ARG A 227 19.59 -23.12 -23.36
N GLY A 228 18.66 -22.44 -24.02
CA GLY A 228 17.27 -22.87 -24.17
C GLY A 228 16.41 -21.77 -24.79
N ARG A 229 15.10 -21.97 -24.83
CA ARG A 229 14.15 -20.97 -25.33
C ARG A 229 13.68 -20.08 -24.19
N TRP A 230 14.06 -18.81 -24.23
CA TRP A 230 13.77 -17.83 -23.18
C TRP A 230 12.48 -17.05 -23.43
N PHE A 231 11.65 -16.96 -22.39
CA PHE A 231 10.43 -16.17 -22.34
C PHE A 231 10.52 -15.14 -21.21
N VAL A 232 9.89 -13.99 -21.40
CA VAL A 232 9.92 -12.85 -20.47
C VAL A 232 8.54 -12.56 -19.90
N LEU A 233 8.44 -12.59 -18.57
CA LEU A 233 7.32 -12.02 -17.85
C LEU A 233 7.73 -10.66 -17.29
N LEU A 234 7.00 -9.62 -17.69
CA LEU A 234 7.21 -8.24 -17.26
C LEU A 234 6.15 -7.87 -16.22
N ASP A 235 6.48 -7.86 -14.92
CA ASP A 235 5.56 -7.40 -13.87
C ASP A 235 5.35 -5.89 -13.99
N ALA A 236 4.27 -5.53 -14.68
CA ALA A 236 3.91 -4.15 -14.98
C ALA A 236 3.03 -3.52 -13.90
N ALA A 237 2.67 -4.25 -12.83
CA ALA A 237 1.64 -3.84 -11.89
C ALA A 237 1.97 -2.56 -11.10
N CYS A 238 3.24 -2.21 -10.90
CA CYS A 238 3.61 -0.91 -10.30
C CYS A 238 3.89 0.19 -11.34
N PHE A 239 4.05 -0.18 -12.62
CA PHE A 239 4.45 0.71 -13.70
C PHE A 239 3.24 1.37 -14.39
N VAL A 240 2.24 0.57 -14.82
CA VAL A 240 1.08 1.05 -15.60
C VAL A 240 0.15 2.01 -14.85
N GLY A 241 0.31 2.16 -13.52
CA GLY A 241 -0.41 3.18 -12.77
C GLY A 241 0.13 4.61 -12.97
N CYS A 242 1.39 4.75 -13.40
CA CYS A 242 2.08 6.06 -13.50
C CYS A 242 3.02 6.19 -14.70
N SER A 243 3.02 5.27 -15.67
CA SER A 243 3.92 5.32 -16.84
C SER A 243 3.32 4.65 -18.07
N PRO A 244 3.60 5.18 -19.28
CA PRO A 244 3.17 4.57 -20.55
C PRO A 244 3.94 3.28 -20.81
N LEU A 245 3.23 2.21 -21.19
CA LEU A 245 3.81 0.94 -21.62
C LEU A 245 3.45 0.69 -23.08
N ASP A 246 4.46 0.42 -23.90
CA ASP A 246 4.31 0.12 -25.32
C ASP A 246 4.75 -1.33 -25.59
N LEU A 247 3.77 -2.22 -25.76
CA LEU A 247 4.03 -3.65 -25.98
C LEU A 247 4.41 -3.99 -27.43
N LYS A 248 4.22 -3.06 -28.38
CA LYS A 248 4.71 -3.19 -29.75
C LYS A 248 6.21 -2.89 -29.84
N GLN A 249 6.68 -1.92 -29.07
CA GLN A 249 8.10 -1.64 -28.90
C GLN A 249 8.77 -2.72 -28.03
N HIS A 250 8.13 -3.12 -26.93
CA HIS A 250 8.67 -4.04 -25.92
C HIS A 250 7.81 -5.32 -25.77
N PRO A 251 7.92 -6.29 -26.70
CA PRO A 251 6.95 -7.37 -26.83
C PRO A 251 7.19 -8.54 -25.86
N ALA A 252 6.91 -8.29 -24.57
CA ALA A 252 7.03 -9.26 -23.49
C ALA A 252 6.00 -10.38 -23.60
N ASP A 253 6.43 -11.62 -23.38
CA ASP A 253 5.60 -12.81 -23.57
C ASP A 253 4.37 -12.83 -22.64
N PHE A 254 4.55 -12.35 -21.41
CA PHE A 254 3.53 -12.32 -20.35
C PHE A 254 3.57 -11.00 -19.59
N VAL A 255 2.42 -10.32 -19.45
CA VAL A 255 2.33 -9.02 -18.75
C VAL A 255 1.14 -9.00 -17.77
N PRO A 256 1.38 -9.29 -16.47
CA PRO A 256 0.35 -9.20 -15.45
C PRO A 256 0.14 -7.74 -14.98
N ILE A 257 -1.12 -7.33 -14.83
CA ILE A 257 -1.53 -5.98 -14.40
C ILE A 257 -2.64 -6.02 -13.32
N SER A 258 -2.97 -4.87 -12.73
CA SER A 258 -4.05 -4.73 -11.74
C SER A 258 -4.72 -3.37 -11.84
N PHE A 259 -5.99 -3.34 -12.21
CA PHE A 259 -6.69 -2.11 -12.58
C PHE A 259 -6.93 -1.17 -11.39
N TYR A 260 -7.05 -1.70 -10.17
CA TYR A 260 -7.14 -0.89 -8.95
C TYR A 260 -5.91 0.00 -8.70
N LYS A 261 -4.75 -0.30 -9.30
CA LYS A 261 -3.56 0.57 -9.25
C LYS A 261 -3.58 1.68 -10.31
N MET A 262 -4.38 1.54 -11.34
CA MET A 262 -4.57 2.53 -12.42
C MET A 262 -5.75 3.46 -12.11
N PHE A 263 -6.88 2.90 -11.65
CA PHE A 263 -8.15 3.61 -11.48
C PHE A 263 -8.69 3.61 -10.05
N GLY A 264 -8.13 2.83 -9.12
CA GLY A 264 -8.65 2.68 -7.75
C GLY A 264 -9.92 1.83 -7.60
N PHE A 265 -10.62 1.56 -8.71
CA PHE A 265 -11.78 0.69 -8.80
C PHE A 265 -11.77 -0.05 -10.15
N PRO A 266 -12.20 -1.31 -10.24
CA PRO A 266 -12.63 -2.19 -9.16
C PRO A 266 -11.43 -2.91 -8.50
N THR A 267 -11.57 -3.27 -7.23
CA THR A 267 -10.61 -4.12 -6.51
C THR A 267 -10.91 -5.59 -6.77
N GLY A 268 -9.89 -6.44 -6.86
CA GLY A 268 -10.08 -7.87 -7.14
C GLY A 268 -10.21 -8.20 -8.63
N LEU A 269 -9.91 -7.25 -9.51
CA LEU A 269 -9.76 -7.46 -10.95
C LEU A 269 -8.37 -7.03 -11.43
N GLY A 270 -7.80 -7.87 -12.30
CA GLY A 270 -6.61 -7.59 -13.09
C GLY A 270 -6.65 -8.40 -14.38
N ALA A 271 -5.53 -8.42 -15.09
CA ALA A 271 -5.40 -9.22 -16.29
C ALA A 271 -3.98 -9.78 -16.43
N LEU A 272 -3.89 -10.87 -17.17
CA LEU A 272 -2.66 -11.32 -17.82
C LEU A 272 -2.82 -11.01 -19.31
N LEU A 273 -1.93 -10.18 -19.87
CA LEU A 273 -1.74 -10.16 -21.31
C LEU A 273 -0.76 -11.27 -21.70
N VAL A 274 -1.10 -12.00 -22.77
CA VAL A 274 -0.28 -13.07 -23.32
C VAL A 274 -0.06 -12.78 -24.80
N ARG A 275 1.20 -12.78 -25.25
CA ARG A 275 1.53 -12.59 -26.66
C ARG A 275 1.04 -13.80 -27.46
N ASN A 276 0.29 -13.56 -28.55
CA ASN A 276 -0.45 -14.62 -29.24
C ASN A 276 0.46 -15.73 -29.82
N GLU A 277 1.67 -15.38 -30.28
CA GLU A 277 2.64 -16.34 -30.80
C GLU A 277 3.14 -17.37 -29.77
N VAL A 278 3.09 -17.02 -28.47
CA VAL A 278 3.46 -17.92 -27.36
C VAL A 278 2.25 -18.42 -26.58
N ALA A 279 1.04 -17.95 -26.86
CA ALA A 279 -0.17 -18.36 -26.16
C ALA A 279 -0.43 -19.87 -26.19
N GLY A 280 -0.02 -20.55 -27.28
CA GLY A 280 -0.06 -22.01 -27.41
C GLY A 280 0.92 -22.78 -26.50
N LEU A 281 1.90 -22.09 -25.89
CA LEU A 281 2.84 -22.66 -24.93
C LEU A 281 2.15 -23.03 -23.60
N LEU A 282 1.17 -22.23 -23.17
CA LEU A 282 0.50 -22.38 -21.88
C LEU A 282 -0.46 -23.59 -21.88
N ARG A 283 -0.18 -24.56 -21.02
CA ARG A 283 -0.92 -25.81 -20.86
C ARG A 283 -1.67 -25.81 -19.53
N LYS A 284 -2.99 -25.68 -19.59
CA LYS A 284 -3.85 -25.69 -18.40
C LYS A 284 -4.34 -27.11 -18.11
N SER A 285 -4.00 -27.66 -16.94
CA SER A 285 -4.44 -29.00 -16.53
C SER A 285 -5.84 -29.01 -15.92
N TYR A 286 -6.27 -27.91 -15.30
CA TYR A 286 -7.63 -27.75 -14.78
C TYR A 286 -8.56 -27.16 -15.85
N PHE A 287 -9.79 -27.66 -15.93
CA PHE A 287 -10.84 -27.04 -16.73
C PHE A 287 -12.11 -26.79 -15.92
N GLY A 288 -12.85 -25.75 -16.28
CA GLY A 288 -14.08 -25.35 -15.63
C GLY A 288 -15.21 -25.08 -16.62
N GLY A 289 -16.36 -24.66 -16.08
CA GLY A 289 -17.47 -24.19 -16.91
C GLY A 289 -16.99 -23.05 -17.83
N GLY A 290 -17.35 -23.11 -19.11
CA GLY A 290 -16.97 -22.09 -20.08
C GLY A 290 -15.60 -22.27 -20.74
N THR A 291 -14.68 -23.11 -20.22
CA THR A 291 -13.31 -23.24 -20.76
C THR A 291 -13.09 -24.37 -21.77
N VAL A 292 -14.05 -25.29 -21.87
CA VAL A 292 -14.01 -26.45 -22.78
C VAL A 292 -15.11 -26.38 -23.83
N SER A 293 -14.81 -26.98 -24.98
CA SER A 293 -15.74 -27.19 -26.10
C SER A 293 -16.48 -28.52 -25.97
N ALA A 294 -15.80 -29.54 -25.44
CA ALA A 294 -16.33 -30.87 -25.13
C ALA A 294 -15.47 -31.54 -24.04
N TYR A 295 -16.04 -32.48 -23.30
CA TYR A 295 -15.34 -33.40 -22.40
C TYR A 295 -16.14 -34.70 -22.25
N LEU A 296 -15.48 -35.79 -21.88
CA LEU A 296 -16.13 -37.06 -21.51
C LEU A 296 -16.14 -37.22 -19.98
N VAL A 297 -17.05 -38.06 -19.47
CA VAL A 297 -17.27 -38.25 -18.02
C VAL A 297 -16.52 -39.47 -17.50
N ASP A 298 -16.30 -40.43 -18.38
CA ASP A 298 -15.74 -41.77 -18.16
C ASP A 298 -14.34 -41.96 -18.76
N GLU A 299 -13.85 -41.00 -19.55
CA GLU A 299 -12.51 -41.00 -20.17
C GLU A 299 -11.76 -39.70 -19.88
N ASP A 300 -10.41 -39.78 -19.84
CA ASP A 300 -9.53 -38.60 -19.74
C ASP A 300 -9.46 -37.87 -21.11
N TYR A 301 -10.57 -37.24 -21.47
CA TYR A 301 -10.74 -36.52 -22.72
C TYR A 301 -11.45 -35.18 -22.48
N PHE A 302 -10.79 -34.09 -22.85
CA PHE A 302 -11.41 -32.78 -23.00
C PHE A 302 -10.78 -31.99 -24.15
N VAL A 303 -11.59 -31.13 -24.77
CA VAL A 303 -11.17 -30.22 -25.84
C VAL A 303 -11.26 -28.79 -25.29
N PRO A 304 -10.13 -28.10 -25.06
CA PRO A 304 -10.14 -26.70 -24.64
C PRO A 304 -10.86 -25.79 -25.66
N LYS A 305 -11.36 -24.63 -25.23
CA LYS A 305 -11.80 -23.62 -26.19
C LYS A 305 -10.62 -23.08 -27.03
N PRO A 306 -10.86 -22.75 -28.31
CA PRO A 306 -9.82 -22.29 -29.22
C PRO A 306 -9.25 -20.94 -28.75
N HIS A 307 -10.12 -19.98 -28.44
CA HIS A 307 -9.72 -18.66 -27.96
C HIS A 307 -9.06 -18.72 -26.58
N ILE A 308 -7.89 -18.08 -26.44
CA ILE A 308 -7.04 -18.22 -25.25
C ILE A 308 -7.67 -17.60 -23.99
N ALA A 309 -8.35 -16.45 -24.09
CA ALA A 309 -9.04 -15.85 -22.95
C ALA A 309 -10.06 -16.83 -22.36
N SER A 310 -10.93 -17.38 -23.22
CA SER A 310 -11.95 -18.35 -22.85
C SER A 310 -11.37 -19.66 -22.30
N ARG A 311 -10.16 -20.06 -22.70
CA ARG A 311 -9.46 -21.26 -22.18
C ARG A 311 -9.03 -21.10 -20.73
N PHE A 312 -8.69 -19.87 -20.33
CA PHE A 312 -8.08 -19.56 -19.05
C PHE A 312 -9.04 -18.92 -18.04
N GLU A 313 -10.15 -18.33 -18.48
CA GLU A 313 -11.20 -17.74 -17.65
C GLU A 313 -12.22 -18.78 -17.17
N ASP A 314 -12.01 -19.32 -15.96
CA ASP A 314 -12.89 -20.32 -15.36
C ASP A 314 -14.25 -19.74 -14.94
N GLY A 315 -15.32 -20.35 -15.44
CA GLY A 315 -16.69 -20.07 -15.01
C GLY A 315 -17.20 -18.72 -15.50
N THR A 316 -17.91 -18.01 -14.63
CA THR A 316 -18.44 -16.67 -14.93
C THR A 316 -17.43 -15.64 -14.47
N ILE A 317 -16.80 -14.94 -15.41
CA ILE A 317 -15.94 -13.78 -15.15
C ILE A 317 -16.70 -12.68 -14.40
N SER A 318 -15.99 -11.80 -13.68
CA SER A 318 -16.62 -10.63 -13.03
C SER A 318 -16.97 -9.57 -14.06
N PHE A 319 -18.00 -9.84 -14.88
CA PHE A 319 -18.35 -9.02 -16.04
C PHE A 319 -18.73 -7.59 -15.66
N LEU A 320 -19.39 -7.36 -14.52
CA LEU A 320 -19.70 -6.01 -14.04
C LEU A 320 -18.43 -5.22 -13.67
N ASP A 321 -17.48 -5.85 -12.98
CA ASP A 321 -16.18 -5.22 -12.70
C ASP A 321 -15.42 -4.92 -13.99
N ILE A 322 -15.45 -5.83 -14.97
CA ILE A 322 -14.84 -5.64 -16.29
C ILE A 322 -15.48 -4.45 -17.01
N ILE A 323 -16.82 -4.38 -17.07
CA ILE A 323 -17.56 -3.25 -17.65
C ILE A 323 -17.16 -1.92 -17.00
N SER A 324 -16.95 -1.90 -15.68
CA SER A 324 -16.51 -0.69 -14.97
C SER A 324 -15.16 -0.14 -15.44
N LEU A 325 -14.30 -0.96 -16.07
CA LEU A 325 -13.02 -0.52 -16.61
C LEU A 325 -13.19 0.47 -17.76
N HIS A 326 -14.25 0.40 -18.56
CA HIS A 326 -14.56 1.43 -19.58
C HIS A 326 -14.62 2.82 -18.93
N HIS A 327 -15.42 2.94 -17.87
CA HIS A 327 -15.57 4.17 -17.10
C HIS A 327 -14.26 4.62 -16.46
N GLY A 328 -13.41 3.67 -16.06
CA GLY A 328 -12.04 3.92 -15.56
C GLY A 328 -11.11 4.52 -16.61
N PHE A 329 -11.02 3.91 -17.79
CA PHE A 329 -10.25 4.43 -18.92
C PHE A 329 -10.77 5.78 -19.40
N ASP A 330 -12.09 5.98 -19.46
CA ASP A 330 -12.71 7.26 -19.83
C ASP A 330 -12.37 8.37 -18.85
N ALA A 331 -12.47 8.09 -17.55
CA ALA A 331 -12.10 9.05 -16.52
C ALA A 331 -10.60 9.40 -16.59
N LEU A 332 -9.74 8.39 -16.70
CA LEU A 332 -8.29 8.58 -16.77
C LEU A 332 -7.91 9.46 -17.98
N LEU A 333 -8.33 9.07 -19.19
CA LEU A 333 -8.03 9.81 -20.42
C LEU A 333 -8.59 11.24 -20.37
N LYS A 334 -9.84 11.41 -19.94
CA LYS A 334 -10.50 12.73 -19.83
C LYS A 334 -9.78 13.67 -18.86
N PHE A 335 -9.27 13.17 -17.74
CA PHE A 335 -8.66 14.01 -16.72
C PHE A 335 -7.18 14.28 -16.95
N THR A 336 -6.44 13.35 -17.57
CA THR A 336 -4.98 13.46 -17.68
C THR A 336 -4.45 13.71 -19.09
N GLY A 337 -5.26 13.44 -20.12
CA GLY A 337 -4.81 13.45 -21.51
C GLY A 337 -3.84 12.31 -21.88
N GLY A 338 -3.61 11.34 -20.99
CA GLY A 338 -2.80 10.15 -21.24
C GLY A 338 -1.67 9.90 -20.25
N MET A 339 -1.02 8.73 -20.39
CA MET A 339 -0.04 8.24 -19.42
C MET A 339 1.28 9.04 -19.37
N VAL A 340 1.66 9.72 -20.46
CA VAL A 340 2.86 10.58 -20.50
C VAL A 340 2.72 11.77 -19.54
N ASN A 341 1.56 12.45 -19.54
CA ASN A 341 1.33 13.55 -18.61
C ASN A 341 1.27 13.07 -17.16
N ILE A 342 0.70 11.87 -16.90
CA ILE A 342 0.74 11.25 -15.57
C ILE A 342 2.18 10.99 -15.13
N GLN A 343 3.01 10.43 -16.00
CA GLN A 343 4.43 10.19 -15.72
C GLN A 343 5.15 11.50 -15.35
N LEU A 344 5.02 12.53 -16.18
CA LEU A 344 5.69 13.82 -15.96
C LEU A 344 5.19 14.54 -14.70
N HIS A 345 3.87 14.56 -14.44
CA HIS A 345 3.28 15.15 -13.24
C HIS A 345 3.74 14.42 -11.96
N THR A 346 3.59 13.09 -11.92
CA THR A 346 3.89 12.30 -10.72
C THR A 346 5.39 12.19 -10.45
N PHE A 347 6.22 12.12 -11.49
CA PHE A 347 7.68 12.24 -11.37
C PHE A 347 8.08 13.62 -10.84
N GLY A 348 7.49 14.71 -11.32
CA GLY A 348 7.76 16.06 -10.83
C GLY A 348 7.55 16.21 -9.32
N LEU A 349 6.43 15.71 -8.81
CA LEU A 349 6.12 15.67 -7.37
C LEU A 349 7.14 14.84 -6.58
N ALA A 350 7.53 13.68 -7.12
CA ALA A 350 8.52 12.80 -6.50
C ALA A 350 9.92 13.45 -6.49
N ARG A 351 10.42 13.94 -7.63
CA ARG A 351 11.72 14.62 -7.77
C ARG A 351 11.83 15.82 -6.84
N TYR A 352 10.80 16.68 -6.78
CA TYR A 352 10.76 17.82 -5.87
C TYR A 352 10.83 17.39 -4.40
N THR A 353 10.02 16.40 -4.00
CA THR A 353 9.97 15.91 -2.62
C THR A 353 11.30 15.26 -2.22
N TYR A 354 11.87 14.45 -3.12
CA TYR A 354 13.20 13.85 -2.98
C TYR A 354 14.29 14.90 -2.82
N MET A 355 14.30 15.93 -3.67
CA MET A 355 15.30 16.99 -3.65
C MET A 355 15.35 17.65 -2.26
N ILE A 356 14.21 18.09 -1.73
CA ILE A 356 14.14 18.75 -0.43
C ILE A 356 14.46 17.75 0.70
N LEU A 357 13.84 16.57 0.71
CA LEU A 357 14.05 15.56 1.75
C LEU A 357 15.52 15.13 1.85
N SER A 358 16.21 14.91 0.73
CA SER A 358 17.62 14.55 0.69
C SER A 358 18.56 15.69 1.13
N CYS A 359 18.08 16.93 1.10
CA CYS A 359 18.82 18.12 1.53
C CYS A 359 18.54 18.54 2.99
N LEU A 360 17.50 18.02 3.64
CA LEU A 360 17.19 18.33 5.04
C LEU A 360 18.31 17.87 5.98
N ARG A 361 18.74 18.77 6.88
CA ARG A 361 19.74 18.53 7.92
C ARG A 361 19.25 18.98 9.30
N HIS A 362 19.63 18.21 10.32
CA HIS A 362 19.49 18.61 11.72
C HIS A 362 20.38 19.83 12.05
N SER A 363 20.17 20.43 13.21
CA SER A 363 20.97 21.54 13.72
C SER A 363 22.47 21.29 13.84
N ASN A 364 22.89 20.03 13.96
CA ASN A 364 24.29 19.60 13.95
C ASN A 364 24.83 19.21 12.56
N GLY A 365 24.05 19.41 11.49
CA GLY A 365 24.45 19.11 10.11
C GLY A 365 24.28 17.66 9.66
N ARG A 366 23.76 16.75 10.50
CA ARG A 366 23.48 15.36 10.09
C ARG A 366 22.23 15.25 9.19
N PRO A 367 22.18 14.28 8.24
CA PRO A 367 21.00 14.02 7.41
C PRO A 367 19.77 13.63 8.24
N VAL A 368 18.60 14.10 7.80
CA VAL A 368 17.28 13.80 8.41
C VAL A 368 16.68 12.50 7.86
N ALA A 369 17.06 12.11 6.64
CA ALA A 369 16.55 10.92 5.99
C ALA A 369 17.68 10.18 5.27
N GLN A 370 17.65 8.85 5.34
CA GLN A 370 18.37 7.96 4.46
C GLN A 370 17.38 7.51 3.38
N ILE A 371 17.60 7.89 2.12
CA ILE A 371 16.72 7.57 0.99
C ILE A 371 17.33 6.40 0.20
N TYR A 372 16.47 5.48 -0.25
CA TYR A 372 16.82 4.26 -0.97
C TYR A 372 16.42 4.40 -2.45
N CYS A 373 17.36 4.85 -3.29
CA CYS A 373 17.21 5.05 -4.73
C CYS A 373 18.56 4.98 -5.44
N ASP A 374 18.57 4.62 -6.72
CA ASP A 374 19.82 4.35 -7.48
C ASP A 374 20.26 5.53 -8.37
N ASN A 375 19.34 6.41 -8.77
CA ASN A 375 19.52 7.39 -9.86
C ASN A 375 19.13 8.85 -9.48
N GLU A 376 19.08 9.14 -8.17
CA GLU A 376 18.79 10.46 -7.61
C GLU A 376 17.58 11.23 -8.20
N PHE A 377 16.58 10.51 -8.74
CA PHE A 377 15.40 11.07 -9.41
C PHE A 377 15.76 12.02 -10.56
N GLU A 378 16.83 11.72 -11.31
CA GLU A 378 17.25 12.53 -12.46
C GLU A 378 16.28 12.42 -13.64
N ASN A 379 16.02 11.20 -14.14
CA ASN A 379 15.22 10.97 -15.35
C ASN A 379 13.86 10.29 -15.08
N ALA A 380 12.79 10.84 -15.62
CA ALA A 380 11.42 10.29 -15.53
C ALA A 380 11.25 8.92 -16.21
N ALA A 381 12.13 8.54 -17.14
CA ALA A 381 12.15 7.22 -17.76
C ALA A 381 12.77 6.13 -16.86
N GLU A 382 13.66 6.52 -15.93
CA GLU A 382 14.42 5.60 -15.07
C GLU A 382 13.90 5.54 -13.64
N GLN A 383 13.14 6.55 -13.20
CA GLN A 383 12.56 6.62 -11.87
C GLN A 383 11.05 6.88 -11.92
N GLY A 384 10.33 6.18 -11.06
CA GLY A 384 8.90 6.31 -10.84
C GLY A 384 8.54 7.24 -9.69
N ALA A 385 7.24 7.38 -9.44
CA ALA A 385 6.66 8.29 -8.46
C ALA A 385 6.76 7.79 -6.99
N VAL A 386 7.68 6.88 -6.68
CA VAL A 386 7.86 6.27 -5.36
C VAL A 386 9.14 6.82 -4.71
N ILE A 387 9.06 7.20 -3.43
CA ILE A 387 10.21 7.56 -2.60
C ILE A 387 10.22 6.65 -1.38
N ASN A 388 11.33 5.97 -1.17
CA ASN A 388 11.51 5.03 -0.07
C ASN A 388 12.68 5.49 0.79
N PHE A 389 12.48 5.54 2.10
CA PHE A 389 13.45 6.12 3.04
C PHE A 389 13.25 5.61 4.47
N ASN A 390 14.24 5.84 5.32
CA ASN A 390 14.10 5.82 6.76
C ASN A 390 14.48 7.20 7.32
N LEU A 391 13.83 7.63 8.40
CA LEU A 391 14.19 8.88 9.08
C LEU A 391 15.32 8.61 10.08
N LEU A 392 16.17 9.63 10.26
CA LEU A 392 17.27 9.62 11.20
C LEU A 392 17.01 10.65 12.30
N ASP A 393 17.50 10.37 13.51
CA ASP A 393 17.51 11.34 14.60
C ASP A 393 18.77 12.22 14.58
N GLY A 394 18.83 13.21 15.49
CA GLY A 394 20.01 14.09 15.62
C GLY A 394 21.32 13.35 15.94
N TYR A 395 21.28 12.10 16.37
CA TYR A 395 22.45 11.24 16.61
C TYR A 395 22.75 10.31 15.42
N GLY A 396 21.99 10.40 14.32
CA GLY A 396 22.13 9.56 13.12
C GLY A 396 21.59 8.14 13.30
N ARG A 397 20.76 7.88 14.31
CA ARG A 397 20.09 6.59 14.53
C ARG A 397 18.76 6.57 13.79
N VAL A 398 18.33 5.40 13.33
CA VAL A 398 17.04 5.27 12.63
C VAL A 398 15.89 5.48 13.61
N VAL A 399 14.93 6.32 13.21
CA VAL A 399 13.63 6.46 13.86
C VAL A 399 12.72 5.34 13.33
N GLY A 400 12.19 4.52 14.23
CA GLY A 400 11.36 3.36 13.87
C GLY A 400 10.16 3.75 13.00
N TYR A 401 9.94 3.02 11.90
CA TYR A 401 8.88 3.36 10.94
C TYR A 401 7.48 3.29 11.55
N SER A 402 7.25 2.50 12.60
CA SER A 402 6.00 2.43 13.33
C SER A 402 5.72 3.71 14.11
N GLN A 403 6.76 4.38 14.63
CA GLN A 403 6.62 5.71 15.23
C GLN A 403 6.23 6.75 14.17
N VAL A 404 6.85 6.69 12.98
CA VAL A 404 6.57 7.64 11.89
C VAL A 404 5.16 7.45 11.34
N ASP A 405 4.71 6.21 11.14
CA ASP A 405 3.34 5.87 10.72
C ASP A 405 2.28 6.36 11.72
N LYS A 406 2.51 6.11 13.02
CA LYS A 406 1.63 6.59 14.10
C LYS A 406 1.57 8.13 14.13
N MET A 407 2.69 8.81 13.88
CA MET A 407 2.72 10.28 13.80
C MET A 407 2.03 10.78 12.52
N ALA A 408 2.29 10.18 11.36
CA ALA A 408 1.69 10.56 10.08
C ALA A 408 0.15 10.46 10.12
N SER A 409 -0.35 9.40 10.77
CA SER A 409 -1.78 9.21 11.04
C SER A 409 -2.42 10.39 11.80
N LEU A 410 -1.72 11.00 12.76
CA LEU A 410 -2.22 12.16 13.51
C LEU A 410 -2.31 13.44 12.66
N PHE A 411 -1.51 13.52 11.59
CA PHE A 411 -1.53 14.61 10.61
C PHE A 411 -2.36 14.28 9.36
N ASN A 412 -3.12 13.17 9.38
CA ASN A 412 -3.91 12.66 8.26
C ASN A 412 -3.10 12.44 6.97
N ILE A 413 -1.83 12.03 7.13
CA ILE A 413 -0.90 11.66 6.06
C ILE A 413 -0.89 10.13 5.97
N HIS A 414 -1.30 9.60 4.82
CA HIS A 414 -1.42 8.16 4.57
C HIS A 414 -0.20 7.72 3.76
N LEU A 415 0.71 7.00 4.43
CA LEU A 415 1.93 6.44 3.85
C LEU A 415 2.00 4.94 4.13
N ARG A 416 3.02 4.25 3.62
CA ARG A 416 3.21 2.82 3.84
C ARG A 416 4.52 2.54 4.57
N THR A 417 4.53 1.46 5.36
CA THR A 417 5.74 0.97 6.05
C THR A 417 5.97 -0.54 5.84
N GLY A 418 7.18 -1.01 6.17
CA GLY A 418 7.63 -2.39 6.06
C GLY A 418 8.50 -2.67 4.83
N CYS A 419 8.48 -3.90 4.31
CA CYS A 419 9.20 -4.29 3.08
C CYS A 419 8.34 -4.27 1.80
N PHE A 420 7.11 -3.77 1.85
CA PHE A 420 6.19 -3.60 0.71
C PHE A 420 5.94 -4.84 -0.16
N CYS A 421 6.06 -6.05 0.40
CA CYS A 421 6.04 -7.31 -0.36
C CYS A 421 7.13 -7.38 -1.45
N ASN A 422 8.32 -6.85 -1.16
CA ASN A 422 9.52 -6.96 -1.98
C ASN A 422 10.73 -7.13 -1.05
N THR A 423 10.86 -8.35 -0.51
CA THR A 423 11.86 -8.68 0.51
C THR A 423 13.28 -8.61 -0.03
N GLY A 424 13.52 -8.94 -1.31
CA GLY A 424 14.85 -8.89 -1.90
C GLY A 424 15.40 -7.46 -2.01
N ALA A 425 14.59 -6.51 -2.49
CA ALA A 425 14.97 -5.09 -2.45
C ALA A 425 15.12 -4.57 -1.01
N CYS A 426 14.22 -4.97 -0.11
CA CYS A 426 14.29 -4.61 1.30
C CYS A 426 15.62 -5.06 1.93
N GLN A 427 16.03 -6.31 1.69
CA GLN A 427 17.31 -6.85 2.14
C GLN A 427 18.51 -6.13 1.52
N ALA A 428 18.47 -5.84 0.21
CA ALA A 428 19.55 -5.15 -0.50
C ALA A 428 19.74 -3.71 0.03
N TYR A 429 18.69 -2.89 0.06
CA TYR A 429 18.78 -1.49 0.49
C TYR A 429 19.05 -1.32 1.99
N LEU A 430 18.58 -2.25 2.84
CA LEU A 430 18.81 -2.20 4.29
C LEU A 430 20.05 -2.99 4.75
N ASN A 431 20.76 -3.66 3.83
CA ASN A 431 21.88 -4.56 4.11
C ASN A 431 21.54 -5.65 5.15
N ILE A 432 20.37 -6.30 4.99
CA ILE A 432 19.90 -7.38 5.86
C ILE A 432 20.27 -8.73 5.26
N SER A 433 21.17 -9.45 5.92
CA SER A 433 21.58 -10.80 5.50
C SER A 433 20.48 -11.84 5.68
N ASN A 434 20.55 -12.94 4.92
CA ASN A 434 19.61 -14.06 5.05
C ASN A 434 19.58 -14.66 6.47
N GLN A 435 20.70 -14.63 7.20
CA GLN A 435 20.74 -15.09 8.59
C GLN A 435 19.97 -14.14 9.52
N GLN A 436 20.09 -12.82 9.32
CA GLN A 436 19.34 -11.83 10.08
C GLN A 436 17.83 -11.93 9.80
N VAL A 437 17.40 -12.18 8.56
CA VAL A 437 15.97 -12.43 8.27
C VAL A 437 15.43 -13.62 9.07
N LYS A 438 16.18 -14.73 9.14
CA LYS A 438 15.81 -15.92 9.92
C LYS A 438 15.78 -15.63 11.43
N SER A 439 16.84 -15.03 11.97
CA SER A 439 16.92 -14.76 13.40
C SER A 439 15.97 -13.65 13.89
N ASN A 440 15.59 -12.71 13.02
CA ASN A 440 14.50 -11.77 13.30
C ASN A 440 13.16 -12.51 13.42
N LEU A 441 12.87 -13.46 12.52
CA LEU A 441 11.66 -14.29 12.59
C LEU A 441 11.65 -15.20 13.83
N GLU A 442 12.80 -15.79 14.20
CA GLU A 442 12.97 -16.56 15.44
C GLU A 442 12.73 -15.69 16.69
N ALA A 443 13.09 -14.40 16.64
CA ALA A 443 12.77 -13.39 17.66
C ALA A 443 11.31 -12.86 17.59
N GLY A 444 10.47 -13.44 16.74
CA GLY A 444 9.04 -13.12 16.62
C GLY A 444 8.67 -12.00 15.64
N HIS A 445 9.64 -11.46 14.88
CA HIS A 445 9.35 -10.41 13.89
C HIS A 445 8.63 -10.95 12.65
N VAL A 446 7.57 -10.26 12.24
CA VAL A 446 6.82 -10.51 11.01
C VAL A 446 6.65 -9.21 10.23
N CYS A 447 6.85 -9.24 8.92
CA CYS A 447 6.76 -8.04 8.07
C CYS A 447 5.42 -7.29 8.25
N GLY A 448 5.49 -6.05 8.74
CA GLY A 448 4.32 -5.20 9.02
C GLY A 448 3.82 -5.23 10.47
N ASP A 449 4.57 -5.84 11.39
CA ASP A 449 4.34 -5.72 12.84
C ASP A 449 4.81 -4.36 13.42
N ASN A 450 4.89 -4.27 14.76
CA ASN A 450 5.43 -3.11 15.47
C ASN A 450 6.94 -3.22 15.80
N ILE A 451 7.62 -4.29 15.37
CA ILE A 451 9.05 -4.54 15.61
C ILE A 451 9.83 -3.94 14.44
N ASP A 452 9.91 -2.61 14.45
CA ASP A 452 10.51 -1.82 13.38
C ASP A 452 12.04 -1.66 13.49
N LEU A 453 12.60 -1.90 14.67
CA LEU A 453 14.03 -1.83 14.98
C LEU A 453 14.49 -3.06 15.78
N ILE A 454 15.53 -3.74 15.29
CA ILE A 454 16.23 -4.84 16.00
C ILE A 454 17.71 -4.46 16.09
N GLU A 455 18.27 -4.41 17.31
CA GLU A 455 19.63 -3.91 17.59
C GLU A 455 19.92 -2.52 16.99
N GLY A 456 18.89 -1.67 16.87
CA GLY A 456 18.97 -0.35 16.25
C GLY A 456 19.04 -0.36 14.71
N ARG A 457 18.93 -1.52 14.07
CA ARG A 457 18.79 -1.66 12.61
C ARG A 457 17.31 -1.74 12.22
N PRO A 458 16.89 -1.08 11.13
CA PRO A 458 15.52 -1.17 10.65
C PRO A 458 15.21 -2.55 10.05
N THR A 459 14.02 -3.07 10.34
CA THR A 459 13.48 -4.31 9.74
C THR A 459 12.74 -4.08 8.41
N GLY A 460 12.55 -2.82 8.05
CA GLY A 460 11.79 -2.34 6.89
C GLY A 460 12.01 -0.84 6.71
N SER A 461 11.18 -0.17 5.91
CA SER A 461 11.32 1.27 5.69
C SER A 461 9.98 1.97 5.55
N ILE A 462 10.02 3.26 5.20
CA ILE A 462 8.86 4.12 4.93
C ILE A 462 8.81 4.39 3.43
N ARG A 463 7.63 4.26 2.83
CA ARG A 463 7.39 4.55 1.42
C ARG A 463 6.26 5.56 1.29
N ILE A 464 6.54 6.63 0.54
CA ILE A 464 5.52 7.49 -0.06
C ILE A 464 5.50 7.28 -1.57
N SER A 465 4.35 7.49 -2.17
CA SER A 465 4.12 7.27 -3.60
C SER A 465 3.03 8.19 -4.10
N PHE A 466 3.34 8.97 -5.13
CA PHE A 466 2.42 9.90 -5.77
C PHE A 466 1.65 9.22 -6.91
N GLY A 467 0.44 9.68 -7.18
CA GLY A 467 -0.39 9.24 -8.28
C GLY A 467 -1.01 10.43 -9.02
N TYR A 468 -1.78 10.16 -10.08
CA TYR A 468 -2.28 11.23 -10.96
C TYR A 468 -3.12 12.31 -10.25
N ILE A 469 -3.67 12.03 -9.07
CA ILE A 469 -4.43 13.00 -8.26
C ILE A 469 -3.63 13.67 -7.15
N SER A 470 -2.38 13.26 -6.88
CA SER A 470 -1.57 13.94 -5.88
C SER A 470 -1.32 15.39 -6.31
N SER A 471 -1.16 16.30 -5.35
CA SER A 471 -0.92 17.71 -5.63
C SER A 471 0.38 18.22 -5.02
N PHE A 472 0.79 19.44 -5.40
CA PHE A 472 1.91 20.13 -4.76
C PHE A 472 1.68 20.32 -3.25
N GLU A 473 0.43 20.53 -2.83
CA GLU A 473 0.07 20.68 -1.41
C GLU A 473 0.35 19.40 -0.61
N ASP A 474 0.26 18.21 -1.21
CA ASP A 474 0.63 16.95 -0.55
C ASP A 474 2.14 16.88 -0.30
N CYS A 475 2.96 17.23 -1.29
CA CYS A 475 4.42 17.38 -1.10
C CYS A 475 4.72 18.39 0.01
N GLN A 476 4.03 19.54 0.00
CA GLN A 476 4.24 20.62 0.95
C GLN A 476 3.85 20.21 2.38
N ARG A 477 2.69 19.55 2.56
CA ARG A 477 2.21 19.01 3.84
C ARG A 477 3.16 17.95 4.38
N PHE A 478 3.57 17.01 3.55
CA PHE A 478 4.52 15.96 3.92
C PHE A 478 5.89 16.53 4.33
N LEU A 479 6.48 17.43 3.55
CA LEU A 479 7.77 18.05 3.87
C LEU A 479 7.70 18.89 5.15
N LYS A 480 6.61 19.65 5.37
CA LYS A 480 6.37 20.37 6.63
C LYS A 480 6.20 19.42 7.82
N PHE A 481 5.50 18.31 7.63
CA PHE A 481 5.35 17.26 8.65
C PHE A 481 6.71 16.68 9.07
N ILE A 482 7.58 16.33 8.12
CA ILE A 482 8.94 15.89 8.43
C ILE A 482 9.73 16.99 9.14
N ALA A 483 9.75 18.19 8.56
CA ALA A 483 10.50 19.33 9.08
C ALA A 483 10.09 19.74 10.50
N ASN A 484 8.82 19.62 10.86
CA ASN A 484 8.30 20.02 12.17
C ASN A 484 8.45 18.94 13.23
N ASN A 485 8.19 17.67 12.90
CA ASN A 485 8.13 16.60 13.89
C ASN A 485 9.45 15.84 14.09
N PHE A 486 10.34 15.82 13.09
CA PHE A 486 11.55 14.97 13.11
C PHE A 486 12.87 15.75 13.00
N VAL A 487 12.86 17.05 12.68
CA VAL A 487 14.09 17.84 12.52
C VAL A 487 14.41 18.67 13.75
N ALA A 488 15.40 18.22 14.53
CA ALA A 488 16.06 18.99 15.57
C ALA A 488 16.47 20.41 15.09
N LYS A 489 15.98 21.43 15.79
CA LYS A 489 16.09 22.85 15.40
C LYS A 489 17.41 23.49 15.89
N PRO A 490 17.90 24.56 15.24
CA PRO A 490 17.42 25.13 13.97
C PRO A 490 17.65 24.18 12.79
N LEU A 491 16.66 24.08 11.90
CA LEU A 491 16.74 23.32 10.65
C LEU A 491 17.83 23.91 9.75
N ARG A 492 18.62 23.03 9.11
CA ARG A 492 19.64 23.39 8.11
C ARG A 492 19.37 22.69 6.78
N LEU A 493 19.92 23.22 5.69
CA LEU A 493 19.89 22.59 4.37
C LEU A 493 21.32 22.30 3.88
N ALA A 494 21.49 21.19 3.17
CA ALA A 494 22.73 20.87 2.46
C ALA A 494 22.83 21.69 1.15
N GLN A 495 23.27 22.95 1.28
CA GLN A 495 23.24 23.94 0.19
C GLN A 495 23.94 23.48 -1.09
N GLU A 496 25.10 22.82 -1.01
CA GLU A 496 25.83 22.29 -2.17
C GLU A 496 25.02 21.21 -2.93
N ARG A 497 24.39 20.29 -2.19
CA ARG A 497 23.54 19.24 -2.77
C ARG A 497 22.28 19.83 -3.40
N LEU A 498 21.69 20.82 -2.73
CA LEU A 498 20.52 21.54 -3.23
C LEU A 498 20.82 22.25 -4.56
N ALA A 499 21.91 23.02 -4.61
CA ALA A 499 22.34 23.74 -5.81
C ALA A 499 22.59 22.77 -6.99
N ARG A 500 23.27 21.64 -6.76
CA ARG A 500 23.51 20.62 -7.79
C ARG A 500 22.20 20.04 -8.37
N LEU A 501 21.25 19.67 -7.51
CA LEU A 501 19.97 19.11 -7.95
C LEU A 501 19.09 20.15 -8.67
N GLN A 502 19.16 21.42 -8.27
CA GLN A 502 18.52 22.53 -8.98
C GLN A 502 19.16 22.74 -10.37
N SER A 503 20.49 22.72 -10.49
CA SER A 503 21.17 22.89 -11.79
C SER A 503 20.89 21.74 -12.76
N ALA A 504 20.75 20.51 -12.27
CA ALA A 504 20.39 19.36 -13.11
C ALA A 504 19.01 19.56 -13.78
N SER A 505 18.04 20.12 -13.04
CA SER A 505 16.70 20.43 -13.59
C SER A 505 16.72 21.48 -14.70
N ALA A 506 17.69 22.40 -14.69
CA ALA A 506 17.81 23.43 -15.72
C ALA A 506 18.38 22.91 -17.05
N ALA A 507 19.10 21.78 -17.04
CA ALA A 507 19.75 21.22 -18.23
C ALA A 507 18.78 20.43 -19.12
N GLU A 508 17.85 19.67 -18.54
CA GLU A 508 16.89 18.85 -19.30
C GLU A 508 15.79 19.68 -20.00
N GLY A 509 15.55 20.91 -19.55
CA GLY A 509 14.51 21.81 -20.09
C GLY A 509 14.76 22.36 -21.50
N CYS A 510 15.78 21.89 -22.22
CA CYS A 510 16.26 22.49 -23.47
C CYS A 510 16.34 21.54 -24.69
N SER A 511 15.87 20.28 -24.59
CA SER A 511 16.05 19.29 -25.69
C SER A 511 14.82 18.45 -26.04
N SER A 512 13.60 18.91 -25.78
CA SER A 512 12.37 18.25 -26.25
C SER A 512 11.30 19.25 -26.68
N SER A 513 11.60 20.00 -27.75
CA SER A 513 10.67 20.90 -28.41
C SER A 513 10.51 20.52 -29.88
N GLU A 514 9.65 19.54 -30.15
CA GLU A 514 8.88 19.49 -31.39
C GLU A 514 7.46 20.03 -31.12
N GLU A 515 6.89 20.68 -32.12
CA GLU A 515 5.83 21.68 -31.94
C GLU A 515 4.45 21.07 -31.65
N LEU A 516 3.72 21.64 -30.69
CA LEU A 516 2.25 21.61 -30.70
C LEU A 516 1.69 23.01 -30.39
N THR A 517 0.68 23.41 -31.14
CA THR A 517 0.31 24.81 -31.35
C THR A 517 -0.63 25.40 -30.29
N THR A 518 -0.51 26.70 -30.05
CA THR A 518 -1.23 27.43 -29.00
C THR A 518 -2.47 28.18 -29.51
N ALA A 519 -3.51 28.25 -28.67
CA ALA A 519 -4.62 29.20 -28.80
C ALA A 519 -5.06 29.70 -27.39
N PRO A 520 -5.61 30.93 -27.25
CA PRO A 520 -5.42 31.71 -26.02
C PRO A 520 -6.60 31.74 -25.02
N THR A 521 -6.29 31.92 -23.74
CA THR A 521 -7.25 32.24 -22.66
C THR A 521 -7.01 33.63 -22.04
N PRO A 522 -8.06 34.38 -21.65
CA PRO A 522 -7.93 35.72 -21.08
C PRO A 522 -7.73 35.74 -19.54
N ARG A 523 -7.09 36.81 -19.03
CA ARG A 523 -6.90 37.14 -17.59
C ARG A 523 -8.12 37.93 -17.05
N PRO A 524 -8.47 37.85 -15.75
CA PRO A 524 -7.91 38.73 -14.68
C PRO A 524 -7.84 38.02 -13.29
N ALA A 525 -7.49 38.60 -12.13
CA ALA A 525 -6.58 39.68 -11.69
C ALA A 525 -6.25 39.43 -10.19
N ARG A 526 -5.21 40.06 -9.63
CA ARG A 526 -4.73 39.84 -8.24
C ARG A 526 -5.50 40.65 -7.19
N TYR A 527 -5.59 40.11 -5.97
CA TYR A 527 -5.65 40.89 -4.72
C TYR A 527 -4.67 40.30 -3.68
N SER A 528 -4.17 41.17 -2.80
CA SER A 528 -3.05 40.91 -1.88
C SER A 528 -3.25 41.68 -0.57
N LEU A 529 -2.93 41.07 0.58
CA LEU A 529 -2.89 41.74 1.89
C LEU A 529 -1.78 41.14 2.77
N ASP A 530 -0.86 42.00 3.22
CA ASP A 530 0.21 41.70 4.19
C ASP A 530 -0.25 41.96 5.63
N ILE A 531 0.18 41.13 6.59
CA ILE A 531 0.37 41.52 8.00
C ILE A 531 1.63 40.83 8.56
N SER A 532 2.40 41.53 9.38
CA SER A 532 3.61 41.05 10.09
C SER A 532 3.62 41.62 11.55
N PRO A 533 4.64 41.40 12.41
CA PRO A 533 4.78 40.19 13.24
C PRO A 533 5.17 40.48 14.73
N ALA A 534 5.79 39.50 15.40
CA ALA A 534 6.68 39.58 16.60
C ALA A 534 6.05 39.36 18.01
N PRO A 535 6.84 39.05 19.08
CA PRO A 535 8.08 38.25 19.15
C PRO A 535 8.12 37.19 20.32
N SER A 536 9.25 36.47 20.42
CA SER A 536 9.68 35.54 21.50
C SER A 536 10.29 36.25 22.72
N PRO A 537 10.68 35.58 23.86
CA PRO A 537 11.81 34.61 23.97
C PRO A 537 11.48 33.41 24.91
N GLU A 538 12.36 32.52 25.43
CA GLU A 538 13.82 32.28 25.33
C GLU A 538 14.15 30.74 25.35
N THR A 539 15.06 30.25 26.23
CA THR A 539 15.59 28.86 26.37
C THR A 539 16.23 28.63 27.75
N LEU A 540 16.41 27.35 28.20
CA LEU A 540 17.67 26.85 28.81
C LEU A 540 17.74 25.30 29.04
N THR A 541 18.62 24.65 28.27
CA THR A 541 19.45 23.43 28.49
C THR A 541 19.06 22.23 29.37
N GLN A 542 19.18 21.02 28.79
CA GLN A 542 19.27 19.72 29.45
C GLN A 542 20.73 19.32 29.78
N GLU A 543 21.10 19.19 31.06
CA GLU A 543 22.28 18.44 31.53
C GLU A 543 21.98 17.67 32.84
N ALA A 544 21.20 16.59 32.77
CA ALA A 544 20.92 15.74 33.95
C ALA A 544 20.43 14.30 33.63
N PHE A 545 20.95 13.62 32.60
CA PHE A 545 20.50 12.25 32.27
C PHE A 545 21.63 11.23 32.04
N LEU A 546 22.54 11.11 33.01
CA LEU A 546 23.32 9.88 33.22
C LEU A 546 23.48 9.60 34.73
N LYS A 547 23.26 8.32 35.11
CA LYS A 547 23.44 7.66 36.43
C LYS A 547 22.31 7.78 37.48
N ALA A 548 21.56 6.67 37.58
CA ALA A 548 21.13 6.02 38.83
C ALA A 548 20.81 4.55 38.46
N GLU A 549 21.75 3.62 38.56
CA GLU A 549 22.01 2.78 39.76
C GLU A 549 20.79 2.01 40.30
N LYS A 550 20.97 0.69 40.42
CA LYS A 550 20.02 -0.24 41.04
C LYS A 550 19.82 0.14 42.52
N SER A 551 18.58 0.31 42.96
CA SER A 551 18.28 0.39 44.40
C SER A 551 17.11 -0.52 44.80
N SER A 552 17.36 -1.26 45.89
CA SER A 552 16.45 -1.88 46.87
C SER A 552 14.94 -1.80 46.65
N GLY A 553 14.26 -2.92 46.86
CA GLY A 553 12.81 -3.06 46.78
C GLY A 553 12.03 -2.03 47.60
N LYS A 554 11.34 -1.13 46.89
CA LYS A 554 10.30 -0.27 47.45
C LYS A 554 8.95 -0.98 47.34
N THR A 555 8.13 -0.90 48.38
CA THR A 555 6.74 -1.36 48.35
C THR A 555 5.92 -0.49 47.40
N CYS A 556 5.26 -1.10 46.41
CA CYS A 556 4.34 -0.41 45.51
C CYS A 556 2.94 -0.31 46.14
N THR A 557 2.39 0.89 46.22
CA THR A 557 1.01 1.14 46.66
C THR A 557 0.12 1.40 45.46
N LEU A 558 -0.98 0.65 45.31
CA LEU A 558 -2.02 0.95 44.33
C LEU A 558 -2.73 2.25 44.75
N THR A 559 -2.85 3.21 43.84
CA THR A 559 -3.43 4.55 44.17
C THR A 559 -4.80 4.79 43.55
N ASN A 560 -5.06 4.28 42.34
CA ASN A 560 -6.29 4.49 41.57
C ASN A 560 -6.53 3.26 40.70
N ILE A 561 -7.80 2.91 40.46
CA ILE A 561 -8.20 1.87 39.48
C ILE A 561 -9.03 2.58 38.40
N PHE A 562 -8.71 2.32 37.13
CA PHE A 562 -9.42 2.87 35.98
C PHE A 562 -9.96 1.71 35.12
N ILE A 563 -11.25 1.77 34.82
CA ILE A 563 -11.96 0.79 34.00
C ILE A 563 -12.37 1.48 32.69
N TYR A 564 -12.35 0.76 31.58
CA TYR A 564 -12.74 1.24 30.26
C TYR A 564 -13.85 0.34 29.68
N PRO A 565 -15.11 0.47 30.16
CA PRO A 565 -16.20 -0.44 29.78
C PRO A 565 -16.38 -0.49 28.26
N ILE A 566 -16.44 0.69 27.63
CA ILE A 566 -16.39 0.83 26.17
C ILE A 566 -14.97 1.14 25.73
N LYS A 567 -14.41 0.27 24.88
CA LYS A 567 -13.13 0.49 24.21
C LYS A 567 -13.13 1.84 23.51
N SER A 568 -12.08 2.63 23.75
CA SER A 568 -11.89 4.00 23.21
C SER A 568 -12.72 5.10 23.86
N CYS A 569 -13.55 4.84 24.87
CA CYS A 569 -14.23 5.90 25.64
C CYS A 569 -13.40 6.39 26.83
N ALA A 570 -13.95 7.34 27.61
CA ALA A 570 -13.31 7.83 28.84
C ALA A 570 -13.17 6.73 29.91
N ALA A 571 -12.25 6.95 30.84
CA ALA A 571 -12.06 6.08 32.00
C ALA A 571 -13.18 6.25 33.03
N PHE A 572 -13.57 5.15 33.65
CA PHE A 572 -14.36 5.10 34.88
C PHE A 572 -13.44 4.81 36.05
N GLU A 573 -13.22 5.81 36.90
CA GLU A 573 -12.34 5.70 38.08
C GLU A 573 -13.08 5.11 39.28
N VAL A 574 -12.45 4.15 39.96
CA VAL A 574 -12.98 3.48 41.16
C VAL A 574 -11.89 3.24 42.21
N THR A 575 -12.30 3.09 43.47
CA THR A 575 -11.41 2.78 44.60
C THR A 575 -11.23 1.29 44.84
N GLU A 576 -12.24 0.49 44.52
CA GLU A 576 -12.27 -0.98 44.59
C GLU A 576 -13.13 -1.51 43.44
N TRP A 577 -12.90 -2.75 42.98
CA TRP A 577 -13.70 -3.36 41.92
C TRP A 577 -13.64 -4.90 41.96
N PRO A 578 -14.74 -5.61 41.64
CA PRO A 578 -14.73 -7.07 41.51
C PRO A 578 -13.84 -7.56 40.36
N LEU A 579 -13.20 -8.70 40.60
CA LEU A 579 -12.49 -9.49 39.59
C LEU A 579 -13.41 -10.61 39.07
N GLY A 580 -13.60 -10.65 37.76
CA GLY A 580 -14.24 -11.75 37.04
C GLY A 580 -13.21 -12.65 36.33
N PRO A 581 -13.67 -13.66 35.56
CA PRO A 581 -12.81 -14.60 34.86
C PRO A 581 -11.95 -13.97 33.74
N GLN A 582 -12.27 -12.73 33.33
CA GLN A 582 -11.53 -11.92 32.35
C GLN A 582 -10.94 -10.65 33.00
N GLY A 583 -10.50 -10.72 34.27
CA GLY A 583 -9.89 -9.57 34.97
C GLY A 583 -10.92 -8.64 35.62
N LEU A 584 -10.74 -7.31 35.53
CA LEU A 584 -11.70 -6.35 36.10
C LEU A 584 -13.09 -6.54 35.47
N LEU A 585 -14.11 -6.75 36.30
CA LEU A 585 -15.45 -7.10 35.81
C LEU A 585 -16.00 -6.00 34.87
N TYR A 586 -16.49 -6.41 33.71
CA TYR A 586 -17.01 -5.53 32.65
C TYR A 586 -15.98 -4.59 31.98
N ASP A 587 -14.67 -4.74 32.23
CA ASP A 587 -13.63 -3.96 31.55
C ASP A 587 -13.45 -4.38 30.09
N HIS A 588 -13.44 -3.39 29.18
CA HIS A 588 -13.33 -3.59 27.73
C HIS A 588 -14.33 -4.60 27.14
N MET A 589 -15.57 -4.63 27.64
CA MET A 589 -16.63 -5.53 27.15
C MET A 589 -17.41 -4.99 25.93
N TRP A 590 -17.35 -3.69 25.67
CA TRP A 590 -18.07 -3.01 24.59
C TRP A 590 -17.14 -2.24 23.64
N MET A 591 -17.61 -1.97 22.43
CA MET A 591 -16.95 -1.05 21.48
C MET A 591 -17.97 -0.39 20.55
N VAL A 592 -17.64 0.81 20.08
CA VAL A 592 -18.42 1.51 19.03
C VAL A 592 -17.90 1.08 17.65
N VAL A 593 -18.80 0.74 16.73
CA VAL A 593 -18.50 0.43 15.32
C VAL A 593 -19.18 1.39 14.36
N ASN A 594 -18.65 1.54 13.15
CA ASN A 594 -19.36 2.20 12.05
C ASN A 594 -20.38 1.26 11.37
N GLU A 595 -21.12 1.79 10.40
CA GLU A 595 -22.07 1.05 9.53
C GLU A 595 -21.50 -0.23 8.89
N ASN A 596 -20.18 -0.31 8.69
CA ASN A 596 -19.47 -1.47 8.11
C ASN A 596 -18.99 -2.48 9.18
N GLY A 597 -19.41 -2.33 10.44
CA GLY A 597 -19.03 -3.18 11.57
C GLY A 597 -17.58 -3.04 12.05
N VAL A 598 -16.88 -1.97 11.67
CA VAL A 598 -15.46 -1.73 12.00
C VAL A 598 -15.34 -0.87 13.26
N CYS A 599 -14.55 -1.34 14.24
CA CYS A 599 -14.33 -0.64 15.51
C CYS A 599 -13.77 0.78 15.30
N LEU A 600 -14.44 1.77 15.89
CA LEU A 600 -13.93 3.13 16.02
C LEU A 600 -12.85 3.17 17.12
N SER A 601 -11.90 4.08 16.99
CA SER A 601 -10.82 4.29 17.97
C SER A 601 -10.53 5.76 18.16
N GLN A 602 -10.02 6.17 19.33
CA GLN A 602 -9.67 7.58 19.60
C GLN A 602 -8.70 8.18 18.57
N LYS A 603 -7.89 7.34 17.90
CA LYS A 603 -7.01 7.77 16.79
C LYS A 603 -7.76 8.25 15.55
N ARG A 604 -8.97 7.72 15.30
CA ARG A 604 -9.82 8.04 14.14
C ARG A 604 -11.01 8.92 14.51
N GLU A 605 -11.46 8.84 15.76
CA GLU A 605 -12.52 9.68 16.31
C GLU A 605 -12.18 10.09 17.75
N PRO A 606 -11.48 11.23 17.93
CA PRO A 606 -11.13 11.73 19.25
C PRO A 606 -12.33 12.02 20.15
N LYS A 607 -13.51 12.39 19.61
CA LYS A 607 -14.72 12.68 20.43
C LYS A 607 -15.14 11.51 21.32
N LEU A 608 -14.74 10.27 21.00
CA LEU A 608 -14.98 9.11 21.87
C LEU A 608 -14.46 9.31 23.30
N CYS A 609 -13.37 10.06 23.52
CA CYS A 609 -12.85 10.33 24.86
C CYS A 609 -13.74 11.25 25.71
N LEU A 610 -14.76 11.88 25.11
CA LEU A 610 -15.75 12.74 25.77
C LEU A 610 -17.02 11.96 26.19
N ILE A 611 -17.08 10.67 25.86
CA ILE A 611 -18.14 9.76 26.30
C ILE A 611 -17.66 9.11 27.60
N HIS A 612 -18.40 9.35 28.68
CA HIS A 612 -18.15 8.84 30.03
C HIS A 612 -19.07 7.64 30.32
N PRO A 613 -18.58 6.40 30.16
CA PRO A 613 -19.28 5.21 30.61
C PRO A 613 -19.19 5.04 32.13
N HIS A 614 -20.29 4.71 32.78
CA HIS A 614 -20.37 4.40 34.20
C HIS A 614 -21.11 3.08 34.40
N ILE A 615 -20.49 2.12 35.12
CA ILE A 615 -21.12 0.85 35.47
C ILE A 615 -21.79 1.00 36.83
N CYS A 616 -23.10 0.77 36.90
CA CYS A 616 -23.83 0.67 38.16
C CYS A 616 -24.21 -0.80 38.41
N LEU A 617 -23.43 -1.47 39.27
CA LEU A 617 -23.65 -2.87 39.65
C LEU A 617 -25.00 -3.07 40.35
N ALA A 618 -25.40 -2.12 41.22
CA ALA A 618 -26.63 -2.21 42.00
C ALA A 618 -27.92 -2.18 41.15
N SER A 619 -27.91 -1.52 39.99
CA SER A 619 -29.03 -1.49 39.04
C SER A 619 -28.81 -2.36 37.81
N ASN A 620 -27.69 -3.10 37.75
CA ASN A 620 -27.24 -3.88 36.59
C ASN A 620 -27.23 -3.10 35.26
N THR A 621 -26.79 -1.83 35.25
CA THR A 621 -26.81 -0.95 34.06
C THR A 621 -25.47 -0.29 33.76
N LEU A 622 -25.14 -0.21 32.47
CA LEU A 622 -24.15 0.71 31.92
C LEU A 622 -24.86 2.03 31.57
N ARG A 623 -24.36 3.16 32.07
CA ARG A 623 -24.84 4.51 31.77
C ARG A 623 -23.80 5.27 30.98
N LEU A 624 -24.19 5.93 29.89
CA LEU A 624 -23.32 6.79 29.08
C LEU A 624 -23.72 8.25 29.26
N GLN A 625 -22.73 9.10 29.42
CA GLN A 625 -22.90 10.55 29.55
C GLN A 625 -21.88 11.27 28.67
N ALA A 626 -22.30 12.34 28.01
CA ALA A 626 -21.42 13.23 27.25
C ALA A 626 -21.94 14.67 27.37
N SER A 627 -21.05 15.66 27.23
CA SER A 627 -21.45 17.06 27.32
C SER A 627 -22.42 17.42 26.19
N GLY A 628 -23.56 18.03 26.53
CA GLY A 628 -24.61 18.40 25.58
C GLY A 628 -25.61 17.29 25.21
N MET A 629 -25.47 16.08 25.77
CA MET A 629 -26.37 14.95 25.53
C MET A 629 -27.09 14.52 26.81
N ASP A 630 -28.38 14.17 26.71
CA ASP A 630 -29.09 13.52 27.82
C ASP A 630 -28.50 12.14 28.12
N PRO A 631 -28.20 11.77 29.38
CA PRO A 631 -27.55 10.49 29.69
C PRO A 631 -28.44 9.28 29.35
N ILE A 632 -27.90 8.33 28.58
CA ILE A 632 -28.57 7.08 28.22
C ILE A 632 -28.11 5.92 29.12
N SER A 633 -28.99 4.96 29.39
CA SER A 633 -28.67 3.74 30.16
C SER A 633 -29.15 2.49 29.46
N LEU A 634 -28.36 1.42 29.54
CA LEU A 634 -28.63 0.10 28.97
C LEU A 634 -28.27 -1.01 29.98
N PRO A 635 -28.92 -2.19 29.96
CA PRO A 635 -28.58 -3.30 30.83
C PRO A 635 -27.13 -3.79 30.63
N LEU A 636 -26.47 -4.22 31.70
CA LEU A 636 -25.16 -4.91 31.63
C LEU A 636 -25.31 -6.34 31.12
N GLU A 637 -26.49 -6.94 31.21
CA GLU A 637 -26.80 -8.30 30.74
C GLU A 637 -28.13 -8.31 29.97
N THR A 638 -28.15 -9.03 28.85
CA THR A 638 -29.31 -9.12 27.97
C THR A 638 -30.11 -10.36 28.36
N SER A 639 -31.38 -10.21 28.76
CA SER A 639 -32.25 -11.35 29.04
C SER A 639 -32.60 -12.09 27.74
N GLU A 640 -32.62 -13.43 27.79
CA GLU A 640 -32.86 -14.31 26.62
C GLU A 640 -34.29 -14.21 26.03
N GLU A 641 -35.20 -13.49 26.70
CA GLU A 641 -36.63 -13.43 26.37
C GLU A 641 -37.02 -12.31 25.37
N SER A 642 -36.04 -11.63 24.76
CA SER A 642 -36.28 -10.65 23.69
C SER A 642 -35.96 -11.25 22.30
N PRO A 643 -36.70 -10.91 21.23
CA PRO A 643 -36.59 -11.60 19.94
C PRO A 643 -35.26 -11.35 19.23
N GLY A 644 -34.30 -12.24 19.47
CA GLY A 644 -33.09 -12.45 18.66
C GLY A 644 -32.03 -11.35 18.79
N PRO A 645 -31.00 -11.50 19.67
CA PRO A 645 -29.79 -10.70 19.56
C PRO A 645 -29.16 -10.87 18.17
N ARG A 646 -29.20 -9.80 17.35
CA ARG A 646 -28.53 -9.78 16.04
C ARG A 646 -27.03 -9.98 16.25
N THR A 647 -26.59 -11.20 15.95
CA THR A 647 -25.21 -11.61 16.14
C THR A 647 -24.38 -11.13 14.95
N CYS A 648 -23.63 -10.07 15.16
CA CYS A 648 -22.81 -9.41 14.14
C CYS A 648 -21.36 -9.90 14.21
N ARG A 649 -20.77 -10.17 13.04
CA ARG A 649 -19.33 -10.48 12.90
C ARG A 649 -18.55 -9.18 12.72
N SER A 650 -17.78 -8.78 13.73
CA SER A 650 -16.89 -7.62 13.69
C SER A 650 -15.42 -8.04 13.54
N LYS A 651 -14.54 -7.11 13.12
CA LYS A 651 -13.10 -7.36 12.94
C LYS A 651 -12.28 -6.48 13.90
N ILE A 652 -11.48 -7.11 14.76
CA ILE A 652 -10.66 -6.43 15.79
C ILE A 652 -9.20 -6.84 15.59
N CYS A 653 -8.31 -5.87 15.35
CA CYS A 653 -6.86 -6.12 15.25
C CYS A 653 -6.43 -7.26 14.30
N GLY A 654 -7.25 -7.60 13.31
CA GLY A 654 -7.06 -8.72 12.38
C GLY A 654 -8.01 -9.90 12.62
N ASP A 655 -8.36 -10.16 13.88
CA ASP A 655 -9.19 -11.28 14.34
C ASP A 655 -10.69 -11.03 14.02
N ARG A 656 -11.44 -12.09 13.70
CA ARG A 656 -12.92 -12.03 13.56
C ARG A 656 -13.56 -12.37 14.90
N VAL A 657 -14.39 -11.47 15.42
CA VAL A 657 -15.04 -11.62 16.73
C VAL A 657 -16.56 -11.64 16.58
N GLN A 658 -17.21 -12.54 17.32
CA GLN A 658 -18.66 -12.65 17.39
C GLN A 658 -19.17 -11.67 18.45
N THR A 659 -20.10 -10.79 18.05
CA THR A 659 -20.53 -9.65 18.85
C THR A 659 -22.04 -9.47 18.81
N VAL A 660 -22.60 -8.87 19.86
CA VAL A 660 -24.04 -8.63 20.02
C VAL A 660 -24.31 -7.13 19.93
N ASP A 661 -25.29 -6.75 19.12
CA ASP A 661 -25.80 -5.37 19.02
C ASP A 661 -26.50 -4.94 20.32
N CYS A 662 -26.16 -3.77 20.85
CA CYS A 662 -26.74 -3.23 22.10
C CYS A 662 -28.04 -2.45 21.89
N GLY A 663 -28.53 -2.35 20.65
CA GLY A 663 -29.85 -1.82 20.31
C GLY A 663 -29.84 -0.42 19.70
N GLU A 664 -30.89 -0.14 18.93
CA GLU A 664 -31.05 1.09 18.14
C GLU A 664 -30.94 2.38 18.97
N ARG A 665 -31.50 2.41 20.19
CA ARG A 665 -31.51 3.61 21.04
C ARG A 665 -30.10 4.12 21.39
N VAL A 666 -29.16 3.23 21.70
CA VAL A 666 -27.78 3.62 22.02
C VAL A 666 -26.97 3.90 20.75
N SER A 667 -27.27 3.22 19.64
CA SER A 667 -26.69 3.49 18.32
C SER A 667 -27.08 4.87 17.80
N LEU A 668 -28.34 5.30 17.96
CA LEU A 668 -28.79 6.66 17.64
C LEU A 668 -28.10 7.71 18.51
N TRP A 669 -28.07 7.52 19.83
CA TRP A 669 -27.41 8.44 20.77
C TRP A 669 -25.91 8.64 20.44
N LEU A 670 -25.20 7.55 20.12
CA LEU A 670 -23.81 7.61 19.68
C LEU A 670 -23.67 8.29 18.31
N SER A 671 -24.60 8.03 17.39
CA SER A 671 -24.55 8.60 16.03
C SER A 671 -24.80 10.10 16.01
N GLU A 672 -25.68 10.59 16.89
CA GLU A 672 -25.94 12.00 17.14
C GLU A 672 -24.68 12.68 17.72
N PHE A 673 -24.13 12.15 18.82
CA PHE A 673 -22.95 12.73 19.46
C PHE A 673 -21.69 12.73 18.59
N LEU A 674 -21.48 11.67 17.80
CA LEU A 674 -20.33 11.52 16.91
C LEU A 674 -20.56 12.08 15.49
N GLU A 675 -21.74 12.63 15.21
CA GLU A 675 -22.16 13.16 13.89
C GLU A 675 -21.95 12.15 12.74
N LYS A 676 -22.11 10.85 13.00
CA LYS A 676 -21.89 9.78 11.99
C LYS A 676 -22.65 8.48 12.32
N PRO A 677 -23.09 7.70 11.32
CA PRO A 677 -23.69 6.38 11.56
C PRO A 677 -22.75 5.44 12.32
N CYS A 678 -23.15 5.05 13.53
CA CYS A 678 -22.41 4.11 14.37
C CYS A 678 -23.33 3.32 15.31
N SER A 679 -22.78 2.26 15.89
CA SER A 679 -23.54 1.34 16.76
C SER A 679 -22.69 0.83 17.91
N LEU A 680 -23.31 0.57 19.06
CA LEU A 680 -22.63 -0.05 20.20
C LEU A 680 -22.77 -1.57 20.12
N ILE A 681 -21.64 -2.28 20.19
CA ILE A 681 -21.63 -3.75 20.22
C ILE A 681 -20.84 -4.28 21.42
N ARG A 682 -21.22 -5.46 21.87
CA ARG A 682 -20.68 -6.17 23.04
C ARG A 682 -19.98 -7.46 22.61
N GLN A 683 -18.93 -7.88 23.32
CA GLN A 683 -18.33 -9.22 23.19
C GLN A 683 -19.33 -10.33 23.56
N SER A 684 -19.41 -11.38 22.73
CA SER A 684 -20.25 -12.57 23.02
C SER A 684 -19.74 -13.32 24.26
N PRO A 685 -20.61 -13.86 25.13
CA PRO A 685 -20.20 -14.67 26.29
C PRO A 685 -19.30 -15.85 25.92
N ASP A 686 -19.58 -16.51 24.78
CA ASP A 686 -18.86 -17.70 24.32
C ASP A 686 -17.50 -17.41 23.65
N PHE A 687 -17.09 -16.14 23.53
CA PHE A 687 -15.87 -15.78 22.82
C PHE A 687 -14.68 -15.55 23.75
N THR A 688 -13.74 -16.50 23.72
CA THR A 688 -12.48 -16.46 24.47
C THR A 688 -11.31 -16.08 23.55
N ARG A 689 -10.54 -15.04 23.91
CA ARG A 689 -9.28 -14.68 23.22
C ARG A 689 -8.09 -15.05 24.11
N HIS A 690 -7.02 -15.57 23.52
CA HIS A 690 -5.81 -16.01 24.26
C HIS A 690 -4.63 -15.05 24.05
N MET A 691 -3.76 -14.92 25.06
CA MET A 691 -2.50 -14.17 24.96
C MET A 691 -1.53 -14.81 23.93
N LYS A 692 -0.71 -13.97 23.29
CA LYS A 692 0.30 -14.39 22.28
C LYS A 692 1.76 -14.33 22.78
N ILE A 693 1.99 -14.03 24.06
CA ILE A 693 3.34 -13.86 24.64
C ILE A 693 3.57 -14.94 25.69
N GLY A 694 4.68 -15.69 25.53
CA GLY A 694 5.27 -16.54 26.57
C GLY A 694 4.40 -17.69 27.08
N GLN A 695 4.39 -18.83 26.39
CA GLN A 695 4.09 -20.10 27.07
C GLN A 695 5.29 -20.47 27.95
N GLU A 696 5.22 -20.15 29.24
CA GLU A 696 5.97 -20.91 30.24
C GLU A 696 5.23 -22.24 30.47
N ASP A 697 5.97 -23.36 30.50
CA ASP A 697 5.41 -24.69 30.63
C ASP A 697 4.62 -24.86 31.94
N GLY A 698 3.30 -25.04 31.82
CA GLY A 698 2.43 -25.45 32.94
C GLY A 698 1.27 -24.52 33.30
N VAL A 699 1.17 -23.31 32.71
CA VAL A 699 0.07 -22.37 33.01
C VAL A 699 -1.06 -22.49 31.97
N SER A 700 -2.30 -22.69 32.43
CA SER A 700 -3.48 -22.71 31.55
C SER A 700 -3.74 -21.35 30.90
N PRO A 701 -4.16 -21.28 29.62
CA PRO A 701 -4.26 -20.02 28.89
C PRO A 701 -5.37 -19.11 29.46
N VAL A 702 -4.99 -17.90 29.86
CA VAL A 702 -5.91 -16.89 30.42
C VAL A 702 -6.84 -16.34 29.33
N ALA A 703 -8.12 -16.17 29.68
CA ALA A 703 -9.14 -15.57 28.84
C ALA A 703 -9.04 -14.03 28.85
N LEU A 704 -8.96 -13.41 27.67
CA LEU A 704 -8.94 -11.95 27.49
C LEU A 704 -10.31 -11.40 27.07
N SER A 705 -10.66 -10.21 27.58
CA SER A 705 -11.72 -9.36 27.01
C SER A 705 -11.24 -8.62 25.74
N LEU A 706 -11.90 -7.53 25.29
CA LEU A 706 -11.47 -6.77 24.09
C LEU A 706 -10.19 -5.94 24.30
N VAL A 707 -9.40 -6.24 25.33
CA VAL A 707 -8.05 -5.68 25.58
C VAL A 707 -7.07 -6.03 24.44
N ASN A 708 -6.06 -5.18 24.26
CA ASN A 708 -5.10 -5.33 23.15
C ASN A 708 -4.10 -6.47 23.41
N GLU A 709 -3.44 -6.46 24.57
CA GLU A 709 -2.25 -7.29 24.88
C GLU A 709 -2.28 -7.94 26.27
N ALA A 710 -2.71 -7.21 27.31
CA ALA A 710 -2.79 -7.70 28.69
C ALA A 710 -4.08 -7.22 29.38
N GLN A 711 -4.56 -7.99 30.36
CA GLN A 711 -5.81 -7.70 31.08
C GLN A 711 -5.66 -6.65 32.19
N PHE A 712 -4.43 -6.38 32.63
CA PHE A 712 -4.10 -5.30 33.56
C PHE A 712 -2.95 -4.49 32.98
N LEU A 713 -3.11 -3.15 32.92
CA LEU A 713 -2.04 -2.23 32.55
C LEU A 713 -1.60 -1.47 33.81
N LEU A 714 -0.38 -1.72 34.28
CA LEU A 714 0.18 -1.03 35.44
C LEU A 714 0.99 0.19 34.99
N ILE A 715 0.54 1.38 35.39
CA ILE A 715 1.32 2.62 35.30
C ILE A 715 1.73 3.05 36.70
N ASN A 716 2.93 3.62 36.85
CA ASN A 716 3.39 4.20 38.11
C ASN A 716 3.58 5.71 37.98
N ARG A 717 3.30 6.45 39.06
CA ARG A 717 3.33 7.92 39.07
C ARG A 717 4.71 8.49 38.74
N ALA A 718 5.80 7.80 39.06
CA ALA A 718 7.15 8.26 38.74
C ALA A 718 7.45 8.22 37.23
N SER A 719 7.04 7.15 36.53
CA SER A 719 7.15 7.07 35.07
C SER A 719 6.26 8.09 34.36
N VAL A 720 5.06 8.38 34.89
CA VAL A 720 4.18 9.42 34.33
C VAL A 720 4.75 10.83 34.58
N ALA A 721 5.26 11.11 35.78
CA ALA A 721 5.90 12.39 36.08
C ALA A 721 7.14 12.62 35.22
N LEU A 722 8.02 11.61 35.10
CA LEU A 722 9.18 11.64 34.20
C LEU A 722 8.77 11.91 32.75
N LEU A 723 7.68 11.31 32.28
CA LEU A 723 7.16 11.54 30.93
C LEU A 723 6.54 12.94 30.78
N MET A 724 5.82 13.45 31.79
CA MET A 724 5.30 14.81 31.79
C MET A 724 6.42 15.85 31.78
N ASP A 725 7.45 15.70 32.62
CA ASP A 725 8.63 16.56 32.61
C ASP A 725 9.32 16.50 31.23
N TYR A 726 9.37 15.32 30.59
CA TYR A 726 9.96 15.18 29.26
C TYR A 726 9.11 15.79 28.13
N ILE A 727 7.80 15.92 28.32
CA ILE A 727 6.86 16.54 27.36
C ILE A 727 6.79 18.06 27.57
N ILE A 728 6.79 18.54 28.82
CA ILE A 728 6.70 19.96 29.17
C ILE A 728 8.02 20.69 28.86
N ASN A 729 9.16 19.99 28.96
CA ASN A 729 10.49 20.54 28.66
C ASN A 729 10.97 20.21 27.23
N ARG A 730 10.05 20.10 26.25
CA ARG A 730 10.31 19.84 24.83
C ARG A 730 9.57 20.82 23.92
#